data_AF-A0A0D2D182-F1
#
_entry.id   AF-A0A0D2D182-F1
#
_cell.length_a   1.000
_cell.length_b   1.000
_cell.length_c   1.000
_cell.angle_alpha   90.00
_cell.angle_beta   90.00
_cell.angle_gamma   90.00
#
_symmetry.space_group_name_H-M   'P 1'
#
loop_
_entity.id
_entity.type
_entity.pdbx_description
1 polymer ?
#
loop_
_entity_poly.entity_id
_entity_poly.type
_entity_poly.pdbx_seq_one_letter_code
_entity_poly.pdbx_strand_id
1 'polypeptide(L)'
;MADGGFRFHQPGAGQFYPSQHTTHRNQNRASSPSGRRPFSNDTPSPSRSPVNPGLAHNFNMFSQNGYQAQHGLMNGAQSHQRHQNIHIPKYQPPYHTHHNVNQHHAQHHHGGHLGHQHNISSGGYQSSTPHLQTYAHEHLQNGNGNGLPHDDMEDPDNPHWREQKEVWEESKELNGPNSRARSVAHQSKGVNFVPLGAAAEELQTDNTRSITTSSGTTASKQTWDELDLGGQGLCALSPVLFNPAYHFLKRLDLVYNQLETLPPQIGQLKNLEHLDVSFNQLTELPEEIGMLTNLKKLLLFSNHIQTLCYELGFLFNLEVLGVYGNPLEPGQRDKITEGGTKKLIEYLRESMPEPPPPREREWHQLEEVSDDADTIKALNYNILCARYATQSQYGYVPERVLTWGYRKTLILEEIRETNADIVCLQELDRTSYDEFFRAELSRSGYKGYYAQKSRAETLGDNAKFVDGCGTFWKDKKYVLLDSQHLVLGRKAVERPGAKASADMLNRVWQRDDIATVVFLENRVTGSRVIVVNAHIYWDPAYKDVKLIQAAVLMEELSKLADRYAKIPPATNKQAFRFSDSEDEPLPEPGPSLSYQSGPQIPMIICGDFNSGAGSAVYDLFTKKGLIAEHVDFLGRDYGTLSRAGMSHQFTLKSSYAAIDDEMPFTNYTPNFVDVLDYIWYSSNTLRVVGLLGAIDPEYLKRVPGFPNFHFPSDHIAIVAEFKVEKQRSAQKAVEADFGPSSKAK
;
A
#
# COMPACT_ATOMS: atom_id res chain seq x y z
N MET A 1 -16.41 -3.55 51.24
CA MET A 1 -17.49 -4.34 51.89
C MET A 1 -18.72 -4.21 51.01
N ALA A 2 -19.44 -5.22 50.58
CA ALA A 2 -19.32 -6.67 50.67
C ALA A 2 -20.23 -7.26 49.55
N ASP A 3 -19.88 -8.46 49.12
CA ASP A 3 -20.60 -9.35 48.19
C ASP A 3 -22.08 -9.58 48.51
N GLY A 4 -22.82 -10.04 47.49
CA GLY A 4 -24.11 -10.70 47.69
C GLY A 4 -24.77 -11.17 46.40
N GLY A 5 -24.33 -12.31 45.86
CA GLY A 5 -25.00 -13.01 44.77
C GLY A 5 -26.25 -13.76 45.21
N PHE A 6 -27.24 -13.89 44.31
CA PHE A 6 -28.31 -14.87 44.42
C PHE A 6 -28.61 -15.50 43.05
N ARG A 7 -28.35 -16.81 42.96
CA ARG A 7 -28.84 -17.73 41.94
C ARG A 7 -30.28 -18.12 42.29
N PHE A 8 -31.16 -18.24 41.30
CA PHE A 8 -32.37 -19.05 41.40
C PHE A 8 -32.50 -20.01 40.21
N HIS A 9 -32.90 -21.23 40.55
CA HIS A 9 -33.11 -22.40 39.70
C HIS A 9 -34.48 -22.40 39.01
N GLN A 10 -34.54 -23.14 37.90
CA GLN A 10 -35.71 -23.57 37.13
C GLN A 10 -36.82 -24.27 37.95
N PRO A 11 -37.98 -24.46 37.31
CA PRO A 11 -38.54 -25.80 37.20
C PRO A 11 -38.87 -26.23 35.73
N GLY A 12 -38.62 -27.50 35.41
CA GLY A 12 -39.18 -28.21 34.24
C GLY A 12 -40.67 -28.56 34.47
N ALA A 13 -41.39 -29.31 33.65
CA ALA A 13 -41.20 -30.01 32.38
C ALA A 13 -42.62 -30.27 31.82
N GLY A 14 -42.77 -30.50 30.51
CA GLY A 14 -44.05 -30.93 29.93
C GLY A 14 -43.95 -31.26 28.45
N GLN A 15 -43.69 -32.52 28.12
CA GLN A 15 -43.84 -33.07 26.77
C GLN A 15 -45.30 -33.36 26.45
N PHE A 16 -45.72 -33.12 25.20
CA PHE A 16 -46.72 -33.92 24.50
C PHE A 16 -46.45 -33.88 22.99
N TYR A 17 -46.20 -35.05 22.40
CA TYR A 17 -46.33 -35.36 20.96
C TYR A 17 -47.79 -35.78 20.67
N PRO A 18 -48.30 -35.63 19.44
CA PRO A 18 -48.19 -36.74 18.48
C PRO A 18 -47.90 -36.35 17.03
N SER A 19 -47.28 -37.30 16.33
CA SER A 19 -47.13 -37.41 14.88
C SER A 19 -48.47 -37.66 14.17
N GLN A 20 -48.60 -37.26 12.90
CA GLN A 20 -48.78 -38.21 11.80
C GLN A 20 -48.66 -37.58 10.40
N HIS A 21 -48.46 -38.49 9.46
CA HIS A 21 -47.82 -38.41 8.16
C HIS A 21 -48.74 -38.03 6.97
N THR A 22 -48.07 -37.58 5.90
CA THR A 22 -48.32 -37.85 4.46
C THR A 22 -49.59 -37.32 3.78
N THR A 23 -49.41 -36.57 2.69
CA THR A 23 -49.58 -37.13 1.32
C THR A 23 -49.14 -36.14 0.23
N HIS A 24 -48.48 -36.70 -0.78
CA HIS A 24 -48.09 -36.11 -2.05
C HIS A 24 -49.28 -35.54 -2.83
N ARG A 25 -49.05 -34.46 -3.61
CA ARG A 25 -49.55 -34.44 -4.99
C ARG A 25 -48.72 -33.57 -5.93
N ASN A 26 -48.12 -34.28 -6.86
CA ASN A 26 -47.52 -33.85 -8.12
C ASN A 26 -48.61 -33.32 -9.06
N GLN A 27 -48.39 -32.20 -9.76
CA GLN A 27 -49.03 -31.94 -11.05
C GLN A 27 -48.04 -31.32 -12.04
N ASN A 28 -48.11 -31.86 -13.25
CA ASN A 28 -47.19 -31.75 -14.36
C ASN A 28 -47.86 -30.98 -15.51
N ARG A 29 -47.03 -30.36 -16.38
CA ARG A 29 -47.25 -29.97 -17.80
C ARG A 29 -48.06 -28.69 -18.11
N ALA A 30 -47.79 -27.91 -19.17
CA ALA A 30 -46.87 -28.04 -20.31
C ALA A 30 -46.61 -26.71 -21.06
N SER A 31 -45.54 -26.76 -21.90
CA SER A 31 -45.37 -26.20 -23.26
C SER A 31 -44.90 -24.75 -23.50
N SER A 32 -43.77 -24.69 -24.20
CA SER A 32 -43.16 -23.58 -24.96
C SER A 32 -44.06 -23.03 -26.07
N PRO A 33 -43.67 -21.89 -26.68
CA PRO A 33 -43.28 -21.98 -28.08
C PRO A 33 -42.02 -21.17 -28.47
N SER A 34 -41.32 -21.76 -29.43
CA SER A 34 -40.21 -21.26 -30.22
C SER A 34 -40.58 -20.09 -31.13
N GLY A 35 -39.70 -19.09 -31.26
CA GLY A 35 -39.75 -18.06 -32.29
C GLY A 35 -38.36 -17.52 -32.63
N ARG A 36 -37.72 -18.13 -33.64
CA ARG A 36 -36.46 -17.65 -34.25
C ARG A 36 -36.70 -16.33 -35.00
N ARG A 37 -35.83 -15.33 -34.78
CA ARG A 37 -35.52 -14.26 -35.73
C ARG A 37 -34.01 -14.25 -36.03
N PRO A 38 -33.58 -14.00 -37.28
CA PRO A 38 -32.20 -14.17 -37.71
C PRO A 38 -31.38 -12.90 -37.41
N PHE A 39 -30.18 -13.08 -36.87
CA PHE A 39 -29.16 -12.02 -36.84
C PHE A 39 -28.32 -12.07 -38.12
N SER A 40 -28.13 -10.90 -38.71
CA SER A 40 -27.31 -10.66 -39.90
C SER A 40 -25.83 -10.79 -39.58
N ASN A 41 -25.11 -11.48 -40.46
CA ASN A 41 -23.66 -11.39 -40.58
C ASN A 41 -23.30 -9.99 -41.10
N ASP A 42 -22.54 -9.22 -40.34
CA ASP A 42 -21.58 -8.23 -40.86
C ASP A 42 -20.71 -7.68 -39.73
N THR A 43 -19.57 -8.35 -39.46
CA THR A 43 -18.28 -7.74 -39.09
C THR A 43 -17.19 -8.82 -39.13
N PRO A 44 -16.07 -8.64 -39.85
CA PRO A 44 -15.05 -9.67 -40.03
C PRO A 44 -13.99 -9.63 -38.91
N SER A 45 -13.83 -10.74 -38.18
CA SER A 45 -12.68 -11.00 -37.32
C SER A 45 -11.50 -11.57 -38.16
N PRO A 46 -10.26 -11.05 -38.01
CA PRO A 46 -9.11 -11.51 -38.78
C PRO A 46 -8.31 -12.56 -37.99
N SER A 47 -8.61 -13.84 -38.18
CA SER A 47 -7.71 -14.93 -37.76
C SER A 47 -8.12 -16.28 -38.36
N ARG A 48 -7.75 -16.51 -39.62
CA ARG A 48 -7.59 -17.86 -40.18
C ARG A 48 -6.33 -17.92 -41.05
N SER A 49 -5.34 -18.67 -40.60
CA SER A 49 -4.22 -19.13 -41.42
C SER A 49 -4.71 -20.11 -42.51
N PRO A 50 -4.02 -20.18 -43.68
CA PRO A 50 -4.59 -20.77 -44.89
C PRO A 50 -4.60 -22.31 -44.89
N VAL A 51 -5.68 -22.85 -45.45
CA VAL A 51 -5.84 -24.27 -45.82
C VAL A 51 -5.04 -24.53 -47.09
N ASN A 52 -4.19 -25.56 -47.06
CA ASN A 52 -3.34 -26.01 -48.16
C ASN A 52 -4.11 -27.01 -49.06
N PRO A 53 -4.28 -26.78 -50.37
CA PRO A 53 -4.80 -27.79 -51.29
C PRO A 53 -3.72 -28.28 -52.25
N GLY A 54 -3.43 -29.58 -52.24
CA GLY A 54 -2.54 -30.19 -53.22
C GLY A 54 -2.28 -31.67 -52.96
N LEU A 55 -3.14 -32.53 -53.52
CA LEU A 55 -2.95 -33.97 -53.61
C LEU A 55 -2.07 -34.34 -54.81
N ALA A 56 -1.42 -35.50 -54.65
CA ALA A 56 -0.99 -36.48 -55.66
C ALA A 56 0.45 -36.44 -56.18
N HIS A 57 1.25 -37.43 -55.77
CA HIS A 57 1.82 -38.42 -56.70
C HIS A 57 2.13 -39.76 -56.00
N ASN A 58 1.64 -40.84 -56.61
CA ASN A 58 1.96 -42.25 -56.32
C ASN A 58 3.35 -42.64 -56.87
N PHE A 59 4.12 -43.50 -56.19
CA PHE A 59 4.33 -44.93 -56.54
C PHE A 59 5.58 -45.56 -55.86
N ASN A 60 5.38 -46.84 -55.49
CA ASN A 60 6.33 -47.98 -55.38
C ASN A 60 7.27 -48.21 -54.18
N MET A 61 6.86 -49.20 -53.37
CA MET A 61 7.55 -50.44 -52.96
C MET A 61 9.04 -50.62 -53.35
N PHE A 62 9.88 -50.89 -52.35
CA PHE A 62 10.78 -52.06 -52.34
C PHE A 62 11.14 -52.48 -50.91
N SER A 63 11.11 -53.80 -50.70
CA SER A 63 11.55 -54.55 -49.52
C SER A 63 13.05 -54.84 -49.63
N GLN A 64 13.80 -54.75 -48.52
CA GLN A 64 14.91 -55.67 -48.27
C GLN A 64 15.34 -55.74 -46.80
N ASN A 65 15.51 -56.98 -46.34
CA ASN A 65 16.01 -57.45 -45.05
C ASN A 65 17.50 -57.14 -44.80
N GLY A 66 17.88 -57.11 -43.51
CA GLY A 66 19.25 -57.33 -43.02
C GLY A 66 19.30 -57.51 -41.50
N TYR A 67 19.67 -58.71 -41.05
CA TYR A 67 19.65 -59.24 -39.68
C TYR A 67 20.94 -58.97 -38.85
N GLN A 68 20.85 -59.31 -37.55
CA GLN A 68 21.90 -59.64 -36.53
C GLN A 68 22.51 -58.48 -35.72
N ALA A 69 22.70 -58.54 -34.39
CA ALA A 69 22.76 -59.68 -33.46
C ALA A 69 22.34 -59.31 -32.01
N GLN A 70 21.95 -60.34 -31.27
CA GLN A 70 21.58 -60.38 -29.85
C GLN A 70 22.68 -61.16 -29.08
N HIS A 71 22.91 -60.86 -27.79
CA HIS A 71 23.36 -61.70 -26.64
C HIS A 71 23.92 -60.74 -25.56
N GLY A 72 23.74 -60.89 -24.24
CA GLY A 72 23.14 -61.91 -23.40
C GLY A 72 23.21 -61.45 -21.92
N LEU A 73 22.34 -62.01 -21.07
CA LEU A 73 22.22 -61.78 -19.63
C LEU A 73 23.19 -62.67 -18.83
N MET A 74 23.71 -62.21 -17.67
CA MET A 74 23.59 -62.93 -16.36
C MET A 74 24.29 -62.23 -15.18
N ASN A 75 23.53 -62.06 -14.10
CA ASN A 75 23.77 -62.22 -12.65
C ASN A 75 25.15 -62.02 -11.98
N GLY A 76 25.10 -61.33 -10.83
CA GLY A 76 26.03 -61.51 -9.70
C GLY A 76 25.64 -60.66 -8.49
N ALA A 77 25.07 -61.28 -7.46
CA ALA A 77 24.68 -60.69 -6.17
C ALA A 77 25.66 -61.10 -5.05
N GLN A 78 25.87 -60.22 -4.06
CA GLN A 78 26.05 -60.46 -2.59
C GLN A 78 26.70 -59.23 -1.92
N SER A 79 26.00 -58.52 -1.02
CA SER A 79 25.98 -58.62 0.48
C SER A 79 27.05 -57.68 1.12
N HIS A 80 26.87 -56.94 2.24
CA HIS A 80 26.07 -57.08 3.46
C HIS A 80 25.79 -55.71 4.16
N GLN A 81 24.56 -55.60 4.70
CA GLN A 81 24.12 -55.07 6.03
C GLN A 81 25.00 -54.13 6.89
N ARG A 82 24.38 -53.04 7.41
CA ARG A 82 24.01 -52.93 8.86
C ARG A 82 22.96 -51.84 9.15
N HIS A 83 22.22 -52.07 10.23
CA HIS A 83 20.92 -51.54 10.67
C HIS A 83 20.86 -50.09 11.21
N GLN A 84 19.64 -49.53 11.12
CA GLN A 84 18.79 -48.81 12.12
C GLN A 84 19.46 -48.40 13.47
N ASN A 85 19.20 -47.25 14.08
CA ASN A 85 17.86 -46.82 14.52
C ASN A 85 17.82 -45.36 15.04
N ILE A 86 16.59 -44.86 15.14
CA ILE A 86 16.04 -43.53 15.51
C ILE A 86 16.25 -43.15 17.00
N HIS A 87 16.43 -41.85 17.33
CA HIS A 87 15.69 -41.18 18.43
C HIS A 87 15.79 -39.63 18.48
N ILE A 88 14.62 -39.03 18.76
CA ILE A 88 14.26 -37.61 19.01
C ILE A 88 14.63 -37.21 20.46
N PRO A 89 14.73 -35.90 20.79
CA PRO A 89 14.11 -35.46 22.05
C PRO A 89 13.38 -34.12 22.03
N LYS A 90 12.33 -34.05 22.88
CA LYS A 90 11.51 -32.89 23.30
C LYS A 90 11.96 -32.35 24.68
N TYR A 91 11.88 -31.03 24.84
CA TYR A 91 11.51 -30.17 26.00
C TYR A 91 11.71 -30.57 27.50
N GLN A 92 12.41 -29.66 28.23
CA GLN A 92 12.22 -29.04 29.59
C GLN A 92 12.09 -29.90 30.88
N PRO A 93 12.17 -29.32 32.13
CA PRO A 93 13.04 -28.28 32.78
C PRO A 93 13.65 -28.86 34.13
N PRO A 94 14.31 -28.13 35.10
CA PRO A 94 13.70 -27.16 36.05
C PRO A 94 14.61 -26.07 36.74
N TYR A 95 13.90 -25.17 37.43
CA TYR A 95 14.11 -24.16 38.50
C TYR A 95 15.35 -24.02 39.44
N HIS A 96 15.57 -22.73 39.82
CA HIS A 96 16.19 -21.99 40.98
C HIS A 96 16.81 -22.73 42.20
N THR A 97 17.82 -22.21 42.95
CA THR A 97 17.84 -20.98 43.81
C THR A 97 19.23 -20.64 44.44
N HIS A 98 19.47 -19.33 44.66
CA HIS A 98 20.15 -18.60 45.77
C HIS A 98 21.62 -18.86 46.23
N HIS A 99 22.47 -17.81 46.20
CA HIS A 99 22.84 -17.04 47.42
C HIS A 99 23.52 -15.68 47.13
N ASN A 100 23.16 -14.71 47.98
CA ASN A 100 23.54 -13.31 48.10
C ASN A 100 24.92 -13.19 48.83
N VAL A 101 25.77 -12.16 48.70
CA VAL A 101 25.76 -10.90 49.49
C VAL A 101 27.04 -10.09 49.13
N ASN A 102 26.87 -8.79 48.79
CA ASN A 102 27.64 -7.58 49.16
C ASN A 102 29.17 -7.66 49.43
N GLN A 103 30.04 -6.70 49.05
CA GLN A 103 29.97 -5.28 49.42
C GLN A 103 31.15 -4.46 48.81
N HIS A 104 30.89 -3.16 48.62
CA HIS A 104 31.78 -1.98 48.83
C HIS A 104 32.79 -1.47 47.77
N HIS A 105 32.35 -0.33 47.19
CA HIS A 105 32.91 1.04 47.29
C HIS A 105 34.28 1.42 46.67
N ALA A 106 34.17 2.52 45.90
CA ALA A 106 35.07 3.69 45.82
C ALA A 106 36.45 3.49 45.15
N GLN A 107 37.10 4.48 44.53
CA GLN A 107 36.80 5.72 43.83
C GLN A 107 38.21 6.20 43.37
N HIS A 108 38.28 6.93 42.26
CA HIS A 108 39.32 7.95 41.95
C HIS A 108 40.72 7.58 41.39
N HIS A 109 40.92 8.10 40.17
CA HIS A 109 41.93 9.09 39.71
C HIS A 109 43.40 8.74 39.39
N HIS A 110 43.76 9.26 38.19
CA HIS A 110 45.06 9.80 37.70
C HIS A 110 46.25 8.82 37.66
N GLY A 111 47.10 8.75 36.64
CA GLY A 111 47.49 9.67 35.57
C GLY A 111 49.03 9.75 35.54
N GLY A 112 49.67 9.47 34.41
CA GLY A 112 51.02 9.97 34.08
C GLY A 112 52.25 9.04 34.22
N HIS A 113 52.78 8.64 33.05
CA HIS A 113 54.17 8.76 32.56
C HIS A 113 55.38 7.90 33.05
N LEU A 114 56.24 7.63 32.03
CA LEU A 114 57.67 7.19 32.00
C LEU A 114 57.92 5.69 32.28
N GLY A 115 58.77 4.93 31.57
CA GLY A 115 59.76 5.12 30.50
C GLY A 115 60.54 3.80 30.30
N HIS A 116 61.58 3.82 29.44
CA HIS A 116 62.61 2.79 29.09
C HIS A 116 62.44 2.12 27.71
N GLN A 117 63.46 1.78 26.90
CA GLN A 117 64.80 2.30 26.54
C GLN A 117 65.40 1.30 25.49
N HIS A 118 66.31 1.76 24.59
CA HIS A 118 67.34 1.00 23.81
C HIS A 118 66.88 0.16 22.58
N ASN A 119 67.62 -0.04 21.47
CA ASN A 119 68.79 0.60 20.82
C ASN A 119 68.94 0.01 19.38
N ILE A 120 69.10 0.88 18.37
CA ILE A 120 70.02 0.90 17.21
C ILE A 120 70.52 -0.42 16.53
N SER A 121 70.33 -0.53 15.21
CA SER A 121 71.36 -0.54 14.11
C SER A 121 70.66 -0.74 12.75
N SER A 122 70.57 0.25 11.84
CA SER A 122 71.57 0.76 10.88
C SER A 122 72.08 -0.32 9.91
N GLY A 123 72.15 -0.13 8.60
CA GLY A 123 71.90 1.01 7.72
C GLY A 123 72.43 0.69 6.31
N GLY A 124 72.10 1.51 5.31
CA GLY A 124 72.80 1.50 4.01
C GLY A 124 71.93 1.82 2.80
N TYR A 125 71.67 3.11 2.58
CA TYR A 125 71.14 3.64 1.32
C TYR A 125 72.23 3.71 0.24
N GLN A 126 71.85 3.62 -1.04
CA GLN A 126 72.19 4.66 -2.03
C GLN A 126 71.31 4.60 -3.28
N SER A 127 71.01 5.81 -3.74
CA SER A 127 70.22 6.31 -4.87
C SER A 127 70.88 6.13 -6.24
N SER A 128 70.08 6.05 -7.33
CA SER A 128 70.07 6.99 -8.50
C SER A 128 69.62 6.37 -9.85
N THR A 129 68.43 6.75 -10.34
CA THR A 129 68.03 7.19 -11.72
C THR A 129 68.39 6.39 -13.02
N PRO A 130 67.65 6.61 -14.14
CA PRO A 130 67.08 5.56 -15.01
C PRO A 130 67.79 5.35 -16.37
N HIS A 131 67.51 4.23 -17.07
CA HIS A 131 67.69 4.17 -18.53
C HIS A 131 66.79 3.13 -19.25
N LEU A 132 66.26 3.58 -20.40
CA LEU A 132 65.42 2.92 -21.41
C LEU A 132 66.02 1.67 -22.12
N GLN A 133 65.09 0.79 -22.52
CA GLN A 133 64.89 0.01 -23.78
C GLN A 133 66.04 -0.75 -24.47
N THR A 134 65.82 -2.06 -24.67
CA THR A 134 66.33 -2.81 -25.84
C THR A 134 65.29 -3.82 -26.34
N TYR A 135 65.19 -3.90 -27.67
CA TYR A 135 64.27 -4.67 -28.52
C TYR A 135 64.63 -6.17 -28.66
N ALA A 136 63.63 -6.91 -29.19
CA ALA A 136 63.67 -8.21 -29.91
C ALA A 136 63.63 -9.49 -29.02
N HIS A 137 62.74 -10.46 -29.22
CA HIS A 137 62.39 -11.12 -30.48
C HIS A 137 60.90 -11.46 -30.65
N GLU A 138 60.47 -11.36 -31.91
CA GLU A 138 59.24 -11.87 -32.49
C GLU A 138 59.15 -13.41 -32.42
N HIS A 139 57.95 -13.93 -32.13
CA HIS A 139 57.45 -15.14 -32.76
C HIS A 139 55.95 -14.97 -33.01
N LEU A 140 55.62 -14.61 -34.26
CA LEU A 140 54.26 -14.65 -34.78
C LEU A 140 53.89 -16.10 -35.11
N GLN A 141 52.73 -16.55 -34.63
CA GLN A 141 51.94 -17.55 -35.35
C GLN A 141 50.46 -17.19 -35.33
N ASN A 142 49.88 -17.26 -36.52
CA ASN A 142 48.57 -16.82 -36.98
C ASN A 142 47.39 -17.37 -36.16
N GLY A 143 46.35 -16.54 -36.06
CA GLY A 143 45.16 -16.80 -35.26
C GLY A 143 44.03 -17.60 -35.92
N ASN A 144 43.00 -17.84 -35.11
CA ASN A 144 41.59 -17.87 -35.47
C ASN A 144 40.74 -17.95 -34.19
N GLY A 145 39.81 -17.02 -33.98
CA GLY A 145 38.77 -17.14 -32.94
C GLY A 145 38.45 -15.82 -32.25
N ASN A 146 37.21 -15.34 -32.45
CA ASN A 146 36.59 -14.29 -31.63
C ASN A 146 36.63 -14.70 -30.15
N GLY A 147 37.67 -14.26 -29.44
CA GLY A 147 37.76 -14.34 -27.98
C GLY A 147 37.21 -13.06 -27.39
N LEU A 148 36.15 -13.19 -26.60
CA LEU A 148 35.79 -12.21 -25.58
C LEU A 148 37.07 -11.84 -24.78
N PRO A 149 37.23 -10.59 -24.30
CA PRO A 149 38.38 -10.25 -23.47
C PRO A 149 38.33 -11.13 -22.22
N HIS A 150 39.29 -12.03 -22.09
CA HIS A 150 39.48 -12.84 -20.89
C HIS A 150 40.04 -11.89 -19.82
N ASP A 151 39.17 -11.48 -18.92
CA ASP A 151 39.53 -10.70 -17.73
C ASP A 151 40.24 -11.67 -16.76
N ASP A 152 41.56 -11.78 -16.86
CA ASP A 152 42.41 -12.53 -15.93
C ASP A 152 42.54 -11.78 -14.57
N MET A 153 41.41 -11.45 -13.95
CA MET A 153 41.32 -11.29 -12.50
C MET A 153 40.86 -12.63 -11.93
N GLU A 154 41.60 -13.18 -10.96
CA GLU A 154 41.20 -14.39 -10.24
C GLU A 154 39.73 -14.26 -9.80
N ASP A 155 38.87 -15.09 -10.41
CA ASP A 155 37.43 -15.12 -10.13
C ASP A 155 37.26 -15.28 -8.61
N PRO A 156 36.59 -14.34 -7.91
CA PRO A 156 36.50 -14.38 -6.45
C PRO A 156 35.95 -15.72 -5.96
N ASP A 157 36.76 -16.48 -5.21
CA ASP A 157 36.33 -17.80 -4.68
C ASP A 157 35.50 -17.63 -3.41
N ASN A 158 34.23 -17.28 -3.59
CA ASN A 158 33.28 -17.15 -2.50
C ASN A 158 31.92 -17.77 -2.86
N PRO A 159 31.07 -18.10 -1.88
CA PRO A 159 29.84 -18.84 -2.14
C PRO A 159 28.85 -18.09 -3.04
N HIS A 160 28.72 -16.77 -2.89
CA HIS A 160 27.78 -15.97 -3.69
C HIS A 160 28.20 -15.87 -5.16
N TRP A 161 29.49 -15.71 -5.44
CA TRP A 161 30.01 -15.65 -6.81
C TRP A 161 30.03 -17.03 -7.48
N ARG A 162 30.21 -18.11 -6.72
CA ARG A 162 30.02 -19.48 -7.23
C ARG A 162 28.56 -19.78 -7.57
N GLU A 163 27.61 -19.37 -6.72
CA GLU A 163 26.18 -19.48 -7.00
C GLU A 163 25.79 -18.70 -8.27
N GLN A 164 26.32 -17.48 -8.46
CA GLN A 164 26.16 -16.72 -9.70
C GLN A 164 26.62 -17.51 -10.93
N LYS A 165 27.81 -18.11 -10.86
CA LYS A 165 28.39 -18.88 -11.95
C LYS A 165 27.61 -20.15 -12.25
N GLU A 166 27.12 -20.85 -11.24
CA GLU A 166 26.27 -22.03 -11.39
C GLU A 166 24.95 -21.69 -12.08
N VAL A 167 24.23 -20.66 -11.62
CA VAL A 167 22.98 -20.21 -12.24
C VAL A 167 23.22 -19.68 -13.65
N TRP A 168 24.37 -19.07 -13.90
CA TRP A 168 24.78 -18.65 -15.25
C TRP A 168 25.02 -19.84 -16.19
N GLU A 169 25.70 -20.89 -15.72
CA GLU A 169 25.91 -22.12 -16.48
C GLU A 169 24.58 -22.80 -16.80
N GLU A 170 23.65 -22.88 -15.85
CA GLU A 170 22.28 -23.37 -16.09
C GLU A 170 21.55 -22.52 -17.16
N SER A 171 21.71 -21.19 -17.10
CA SER A 171 21.10 -20.28 -18.06
C SER A 171 21.64 -20.49 -19.48
N LYS A 172 22.88 -21.00 -19.63
CA LYS A 172 23.44 -21.28 -20.96
C LYS A 172 22.69 -22.39 -21.70
N GLU A 173 22.15 -23.35 -20.98
CA GLU A 173 21.41 -24.48 -21.53
C GLU A 173 20.05 -24.05 -22.14
N LEU A 174 19.64 -22.79 -21.94
CA LEU A 174 18.40 -22.21 -22.48
C LEU A 174 18.56 -21.58 -23.87
N ASN A 175 19.57 -21.97 -24.66
CA ASN A 175 20.01 -21.31 -25.90
C ASN A 175 19.16 -21.49 -27.18
N GLY A 176 17.91 -21.95 -27.06
CA GLY A 176 17.04 -22.18 -28.22
C GLY A 176 15.72 -21.41 -28.18
N PRO A 177 15.02 -21.26 -29.32
CA PRO A 177 13.75 -20.53 -29.38
C PRO A 177 12.72 -21.10 -28.40
N ASN A 178 12.18 -20.24 -27.53
CA ASN A 178 11.21 -20.58 -26.48
C ASN A 178 11.66 -21.82 -25.66
N SER A 179 12.93 -21.84 -25.26
CA SER A 179 13.55 -23.00 -24.61
C SER A 179 12.80 -23.43 -23.35
N ARG A 180 12.34 -22.47 -22.56
CA ARG A 180 11.63 -22.75 -21.32
C ARG A 180 10.23 -23.28 -21.60
N ALA A 181 9.48 -22.68 -22.52
CA ALA A 181 8.18 -23.19 -22.93
C ALA A 181 8.28 -24.65 -23.42
N ARG A 182 9.34 -24.99 -24.15
CA ARG A 182 9.60 -26.39 -24.58
C ARG A 182 9.91 -27.28 -23.37
N SER A 183 10.80 -26.87 -22.48
CA SER A 183 11.16 -27.62 -21.27
C SER A 183 9.92 -27.92 -20.40
N VAL A 184 9.11 -26.90 -20.11
CA VAL A 184 7.87 -27.04 -19.34
C VAL A 184 6.87 -27.94 -20.06
N ALA A 185 6.70 -27.78 -21.37
CA ALA A 185 5.84 -28.66 -22.16
C ALA A 185 6.30 -30.12 -22.10
N HIS A 186 7.61 -30.39 -22.14
CA HIS A 186 8.15 -31.74 -21.98
C HIS A 186 7.90 -32.32 -20.59
N GLN A 187 7.99 -31.53 -19.53
CA GLN A 187 7.66 -31.95 -18.17
C GLN A 187 6.16 -32.24 -17.99
N SER A 188 5.29 -31.55 -18.74
CA SER A 188 3.84 -31.74 -18.71
C SER A 188 3.32 -32.92 -19.57
N LYS A 189 4.13 -33.46 -20.49
CA LYS A 189 3.81 -34.64 -21.32
C LYS A 189 3.77 -35.92 -20.47
N GLY A 190 2.66 -36.11 -19.79
CA GLY A 190 2.39 -37.20 -18.86
C GLY A 190 1.14 -36.96 -18.00
N VAL A 191 0.61 -35.73 -18.02
CA VAL A 191 -0.64 -35.36 -17.35
C VAL A 191 -1.80 -35.55 -18.34
N ASN A 192 -2.74 -36.45 -18.03
CA ASN A 192 -3.96 -36.62 -18.81
C ASN A 192 -4.81 -35.34 -18.72
N PHE A 193 -4.95 -34.62 -19.84
CA PHE A 193 -5.90 -33.51 -19.95
C PHE A 193 -7.32 -34.06 -20.01
N VAL A 194 -8.16 -33.70 -19.03
CA VAL A 194 -9.61 -33.87 -19.13
C VAL A 194 -10.14 -32.79 -20.08
N PRO A 195 -10.88 -33.13 -21.15
CA PRO A 195 -11.43 -32.13 -22.08
C PRO A 195 -12.38 -31.16 -21.36
N LEU A 196 -12.31 -29.88 -21.72
CA LEU A 196 -13.10 -28.77 -21.14
C LEU A 196 -14.63 -28.98 -21.11
N GLY A 197 -15.18 -29.97 -21.82
CA GLY A 197 -16.61 -30.25 -21.87
C GLY A 197 -17.17 -31.01 -20.65
N ALA A 198 -16.33 -31.69 -19.87
CA ALA A 198 -16.79 -32.53 -18.74
C ALA A 198 -16.66 -31.85 -17.36
N ALA A 199 -16.03 -30.67 -17.29
CA ALA A 199 -15.80 -29.94 -16.04
C ALA A 199 -16.80 -28.78 -15.81
N ALA A 200 -17.86 -28.69 -16.62
CA ALA A 200 -18.83 -27.60 -16.56
C ALA A 200 -20.01 -27.87 -15.59
N GLU A 201 -20.13 -29.05 -14.97
CA GLU A 201 -21.24 -29.38 -14.07
C GLU A 201 -20.87 -29.50 -12.57
N GLU A 202 -19.60 -29.35 -12.18
CA GLU A 202 -19.19 -29.38 -10.76
C GLU A 202 -18.43 -28.11 -10.33
N LEU A 203 -19.09 -26.96 -10.43
CA LEU A 203 -18.64 -25.72 -9.80
C LEU A 203 -19.70 -25.22 -8.82
N GLN A 204 -19.87 -25.98 -7.73
CA GLN A 204 -20.48 -25.54 -6.49
C GLN A 204 -20.04 -26.50 -5.38
N THR A 205 -18.86 -26.24 -4.79
CA THR A 205 -18.49 -26.41 -3.36
C THR A 205 -16.97 -26.47 -3.20
N ASP A 206 -16.44 -25.56 -2.40
CA ASP A 206 -15.22 -25.60 -1.58
C ASP A 206 -13.88 -26.22 -2.09
N ASN A 207 -12.87 -25.36 -2.04
CA ASN A 207 -11.56 -25.52 -1.41
C ASN A 207 -10.84 -26.90 -1.38
N THR A 208 -9.59 -26.87 -1.86
CA THR A 208 -8.49 -27.78 -1.49
C THR A 208 -8.65 -29.27 -1.81
N ARG A 209 -8.48 -29.65 -3.09
CA ARG A 209 -7.87 -30.95 -3.43
C ARG A 209 -6.84 -30.81 -4.54
N SER A 210 -5.58 -30.89 -4.14
CA SER A 210 -4.43 -31.16 -5.02
C SER A 210 -4.57 -32.58 -5.57
N ILE A 211 -4.55 -32.74 -6.89
CA ILE A 211 -4.52 -34.05 -7.53
C ILE A 211 -3.07 -34.55 -7.48
N THR A 212 -2.79 -35.45 -6.54
CA THR A 212 -1.54 -36.18 -6.46
C THR A 212 -1.49 -37.24 -7.57
N THR A 213 -0.52 -37.12 -8.47
CA THR A 213 -0.14 -38.22 -9.35
C THR A 213 0.90 -39.11 -8.65
N SER A 214 1.02 -40.38 -9.06
CA SER A 214 1.80 -41.42 -8.39
C SER A 214 3.34 -41.21 -8.39
N SER A 215 3.83 -40.04 -8.81
CA SER A 215 5.24 -39.64 -8.77
C SER A 215 5.54 -38.51 -7.77
N GLY A 216 4.56 -38.06 -6.97
CA GLY A 216 4.79 -37.02 -5.96
C GLY A 216 4.99 -35.61 -6.51
N THR A 217 4.91 -35.42 -7.82
CA THR A 217 4.90 -34.11 -8.48
C THR A 217 3.47 -33.59 -8.57
N THR A 218 3.19 -32.48 -7.88
CA THR A 218 1.95 -31.72 -8.03
C THR A 218 1.85 -31.22 -9.47
N ALA A 219 0.85 -31.67 -10.22
CA ALA A 219 0.55 -31.10 -11.53
C ALA A 219 0.17 -29.63 -11.31
N SER A 220 1.05 -28.69 -11.67
CA SER A 220 0.69 -27.28 -11.67
C SER A 220 -0.45 -27.11 -12.68
N LYS A 221 -1.54 -26.48 -12.26
CA LYS A 221 -2.52 -25.97 -13.22
C LYS A 221 -1.74 -25.06 -14.17
N GLN A 222 -1.92 -25.22 -15.48
CA GLN A 222 -1.36 -24.30 -16.45
C GLN A 222 -1.99 -22.92 -16.20
N THR A 223 -1.26 -22.05 -15.53
CA THR A 223 -1.61 -20.65 -15.33
C THR A 223 -1.07 -19.87 -16.52
N TRP A 224 -1.89 -18.97 -17.08
CA TRP A 224 -1.51 -18.13 -18.23
C TRP A 224 -0.74 -16.89 -17.73
N ASP A 225 0.26 -17.08 -16.87
CA ASP A 225 1.01 -16.03 -16.17
C ASP A 225 2.51 -16.02 -16.49
N GLU A 226 2.96 -16.84 -17.44
CA GLU A 226 4.35 -16.87 -17.92
C GLU A 226 4.40 -16.55 -19.42
N LEU A 227 5.37 -15.74 -19.85
CA LEU A 227 5.64 -15.42 -21.25
C LEU A 227 7.10 -15.67 -21.59
N ASP A 228 7.35 -16.58 -22.54
CA ASP A 228 8.69 -16.91 -23.05
C ASP A 228 8.85 -16.38 -24.47
N LEU A 229 9.83 -15.50 -24.65
CA LEU A 229 10.26 -14.89 -25.90
C LEU A 229 11.76 -15.10 -26.15
N GLY A 230 12.36 -16.10 -25.49
CA GLY A 230 13.79 -16.38 -25.59
C GLY A 230 14.21 -16.99 -26.92
N GLY A 231 15.45 -16.72 -27.36
CA GLY A 231 16.05 -17.35 -28.53
C GLY A 231 15.42 -16.97 -29.86
N GLN A 232 14.71 -15.85 -29.94
CA GLN A 232 14.00 -15.42 -31.14
C GLN A 232 14.81 -14.44 -32.01
N GLY A 233 15.97 -13.99 -31.53
CA GLY A 233 16.79 -12.99 -32.22
C GLY A 233 16.17 -11.60 -32.21
N LEU A 234 15.39 -11.27 -31.17
CA LEU A 234 14.75 -9.96 -31.04
C LEU A 234 15.80 -8.87 -30.83
N CYS A 235 15.76 -7.81 -31.63
CA CYS A 235 16.62 -6.63 -31.44
C CYS A 235 15.90 -5.51 -30.68
N ALA A 236 14.56 -5.55 -30.60
CA ALA A 236 13.74 -4.57 -29.90
C ALA A 236 12.44 -5.20 -29.37
N LEU A 237 11.86 -4.60 -28.34
CA LEU A 237 10.57 -4.97 -27.77
C LEU A 237 9.55 -3.85 -28.00
N SER A 238 8.34 -4.24 -28.43
CA SER A 238 7.24 -3.28 -28.56
C SER A 238 6.73 -2.86 -27.18
N PRO A 239 6.52 -1.56 -26.91
CA PRO A 239 5.95 -1.09 -25.65
C PRO A 239 4.58 -1.71 -25.30
N VAL A 240 3.83 -2.15 -26.32
CA VAL A 240 2.51 -2.80 -26.15
C VAL A 240 2.62 -4.12 -25.35
N LEU A 241 3.79 -4.75 -25.33
CA LEU A 241 4.06 -5.95 -24.54
C LEU A 241 3.88 -5.71 -23.04
N PHE A 242 4.05 -4.47 -22.58
CA PHE A 242 4.04 -4.09 -21.17
C PHE A 242 2.72 -3.42 -20.76
N ASN A 243 1.63 -3.70 -21.48
CA ASN A 243 0.33 -3.12 -21.20
C ASN A 243 -0.05 -3.31 -19.71
N PRO A 244 -0.47 -2.27 -18.97
CA PRO A 244 -0.88 -2.38 -17.56
C PRO A 244 -2.03 -3.38 -17.32
N ALA A 245 -2.83 -3.70 -18.35
CA ALA A 245 -3.84 -4.74 -18.29
C ALA A 245 -3.26 -6.16 -18.10
N TYR A 246 -1.97 -6.38 -18.37
CA TYR A 246 -1.28 -7.65 -18.16
C TYR A 246 -0.80 -7.83 -16.71
N HIS A 247 -1.59 -7.36 -15.76
CA HIS A 247 -1.34 -7.50 -14.32
C HIS A 247 -1.24 -8.98 -13.87
N PHE A 248 -1.64 -9.94 -14.70
CA PHE A 248 -1.53 -11.37 -14.39
C PHE A 248 -0.13 -11.95 -14.66
N LEU A 249 0.73 -11.27 -15.43
CA LEU A 249 2.02 -11.79 -15.83
C LEU A 249 3.00 -11.78 -14.64
N LYS A 250 3.59 -12.95 -14.36
CA LYS A 250 4.53 -13.20 -13.25
C LYS A 250 5.93 -13.57 -13.72
N ARG A 251 6.07 -14.09 -14.94
CA ARG A 251 7.36 -14.45 -15.53
C ARG A 251 7.47 -13.92 -16.94
N LEU A 252 8.61 -13.30 -17.25
CA LEU A 252 8.98 -12.88 -18.59
C LEU A 252 10.40 -13.37 -18.90
N ASP A 253 10.53 -14.28 -19.86
CA ASP A 253 11.82 -14.81 -20.30
C ASP A 253 12.16 -14.22 -21.68
N LEU A 254 13.30 -13.54 -21.78
CA LEU A 254 13.83 -12.80 -22.95
C LEU A 254 15.27 -13.22 -23.27
N VAL A 255 15.68 -14.39 -22.77
CA VAL A 255 17.04 -14.94 -22.86
C VAL A 255 17.49 -15.12 -24.32
N TYR A 256 18.77 -14.94 -24.62
CA TYR A 256 19.34 -15.22 -25.95
C TYR A 256 18.66 -14.45 -27.09
N ASN A 257 18.52 -13.14 -26.90
CA ASN A 257 18.09 -12.22 -27.94
C ASN A 257 19.25 -11.24 -28.28
N GLN A 258 18.95 -10.18 -29.02
CA GLN A 258 19.91 -9.16 -29.45
C GLN A 258 19.48 -7.78 -28.93
N LEU A 259 18.87 -7.74 -27.74
CA LEU A 259 18.35 -6.50 -27.15
C LEU A 259 19.51 -5.63 -26.68
N GLU A 260 19.61 -4.41 -27.21
CA GLU A 260 20.57 -3.39 -26.73
C GLU A 260 20.00 -2.59 -25.56
N THR A 261 18.68 -2.45 -25.48
CA THR A 261 17.98 -1.74 -24.40
C THR A 261 16.68 -2.44 -24.03
N LEU A 262 16.19 -2.19 -22.81
CA LEU A 262 14.82 -2.51 -22.42
C LEU A 262 13.97 -1.23 -22.44
N PRO A 263 12.73 -1.28 -22.95
CA PRO A 263 11.85 -0.12 -22.92
C PRO A 263 11.42 0.23 -21.49
N PRO A 264 11.35 1.53 -21.12
CA PRO A 264 10.89 2.01 -19.81
C PRO A 264 9.56 1.42 -19.34
N GLN A 265 8.67 1.07 -20.27
CA GLN A 265 7.36 0.50 -19.98
C GLN A 265 7.43 -0.85 -19.27
N ILE A 266 8.59 -1.52 -19.21
CA ILE A 266 8.81 -2.72 -18.38
C ILE A 266 8.29 -2.53 -16.94
N GLY A 267 8.45 -1.32 -16.37
CA GLY A 267 8.00 -0.99 -15.01
C GLY A 267 6.49 -1.04 -14.80
N GLN A 268 5.69 -1.16 -15.87
CA GLN A 268 4.23 -1.33 -15.80
C GLN A 268 3.82 -2.76 -15.39
N LEU A 269 4.71 -3.75 -15.54
CA LEU A 269 4.47 -5.14 -15.15
C LEU A 269 4.70 -5.36 -13.64
N LYS A 270 4.05 -4.58 -12.79
CA LYS A 270 4.30 -4.52 -11.32
C LYS A 270 4.20 -5.86 -10.57
N ASN A 271 3.51 -6.86 -11.15
CA ASN A 271 3.32 -8.19 -10.56
C ASN A 271 4.36 -9.23 -11.03
N LEU A 272 5.36 -8.82 -11.81
CA LEU A 272 6.42 -9.70 -12.29
C LEU A 272 7.27 -10.20 -11.11
N GLU A 273 7.42 -11.52 -10.99
CA GLU A 273 8.23 -12.20 -9.98
C GLU A 273 9.57 -12.71 -10.56
N HIS A 274 9.62 -12.95 -11.88
CA HIS A 274 10.81 -13.44 -12.59
C HIS A 274 11.00 -12.69 -13.92
N LEU A 275 12.19 -12.14 -14.12
CA LEU A 275 12.63 -11.54 -15.37
C LEU A 275 14.01 -12.09 -15.74
N ASP A 276 14.10 -12.72 -16.91
CA ASP A 276 15.38 -13.17 -17.46
C ASP A 276 15.66 -12.47 -18.79
N VAL A 277 16.69 -11.64 -18.82
CA VAL A 277 17.19 -10.92 -20.01
C VAL A 277 18.65 -11.28 -20.28
N SER A 278 19.09 -12.46 -19.85
CA SER A 278 20.47 -12.93 -20.03
C SER A 278 20.82 -13.18 -21.49
N PHE A 279 22.11 -13.10 -21.83
CA PHE A 279 22.64 -13.29 -23.18
C PHE A 279 21.98 -12.35 -24.20
N ASN A 280 21.97 -11.06 -23.87
CA ASN A 280 21.57 -9.96 -24.75
C ASN A 280 22.77 -9.01 -24.93
N GLN A 281 22.53 -7.79 -25.39
CA GLN A 281 23.55 -6.76 -25.61
C GLN A 281 23.31 -5.52 -24.75
N LEU A 282 22.59 -5.67 -23.63
CA LEU A 282 22.19 -4.55 -22.77
C LEU A 282 23.42 -3.83 -22.20
N THR A 283 23.48 -2.51 -22.34
CA THR A 283 24.52 -1.67 -21.72
C THR A 283 24.07 -1.06 -20.40
N GLU A 284 22.76 -0.92 -20.21
CA GLU A 284 22.12 -0.35 -19.03
C GLU A 284 20.71 -0.92 -18.85
N LEU A 285 20.11 -0.66 -17.70
CA LEU A 285 18.70 -0.92 -17.43
C LEU A 285 17.94 0.41 -17.32
N PRO A 286 16.68 0.48 -17.78
CA PRO A 286 15.84 1.64 -17.53
C PRO A 286 15.59 1.80 -16.02
N GLU A 287 15.54 3.05 -15.54
CA GLU A 287 15.27 3.38 -14.12
C GLU A 287 13.92 2.78 -13.64
N GLU A 288 12.94 2.66 -14.55
CA GLU A 288 11.63 2.06 -14.28
C GLU A 288 11.69 0.58 -13.87
N ILE A 289 12.84 -0.09 -13.99
CA ILE A 289 13.04 -1.43 -13.43
C ILE A 289 12.75 -1.46 -11.92
N GLY A 290 12.99 -0.34 -11.21
CA GLY A 290 12.71 -0.20 -9.78
C GLY A 290 11.22 -0.27 -9.42
N MET A 291 10.32 -0.17 -10.41
CA MET A 291 8.87 -0.32 -10.21
C MET A 291 8.45 -1.78 -9.97
N LEU A 292 9.31 -2.75 -10.28
CA LEU A 292 9.02 -4.17 -10.19
C LEU A 292 9.24 -4.73 -8.78
N THR A 293 8.69 -4.11 -7.74
CA THR A 293 8.98 -4.46 -6.32
C THR A 293 8.61 -5.89 -5.92
N ASN A 294 7.82 -6.61 -6.72
CA ASN A 294 7.48 -8.02 -6.52
C ASN A 294 8.51 -9.00 -7.13
N LEU A 295 9.53 -8.49 -7.82
CA LEU A 295 10.54 -9.27 -8.50
C LEU A 295 11.40 -10.02 -7.48
N LYS A 296 11.49 -11.34 -7.64
CA LYS A 296 12.31 -12.25 -6.82
C LYS A 296 13.57 -12.69 -7.54
N LYS A 297 13.49 -12.79 -8.88
CA LYS A 297 14.63 -13.18 -9.72
C LYS A 297 14.77 -12.24 -10.91
N LEU A 298 15.93 -11.61 -11.02
CA LEU A 298 16.35 -10.78 -12.15
C LEU A 298 17.66 -11.35 -12.69
N LEU A 299 17.65 -11.92 -13.89
CA LEU A 299 18.83 -12.49 -14.52
C LEU A 299 19.27 -11.60 -15.68
N LEU A 300 20.49 -11.09 -15.59
CA LEU A 300 21.13 -10.15 -16.52
C LEU A 300 22.41 -10.71 -17.10
N PHE A 301 22.65 -12.01 -17.01
CA PHE A 301 23.97 -12.57 -17.29
C PHE A 301 24.45 -12.31 -18.71
N SER A 302 25.77 -12.20 -18.90
CA SER A 302 26.40 -12.04 -20.22
C SER A 302 25.74 -10.95 -21.07
N ASN A 303 25.66 -9.75 -20.51
CA ASN A 303 25.34 -8.50 -21.20
C ASN A 303 26.57 -7.57 -21.14
N HIS A 304 26.42 -6.30 -21.51
CA HIS A 304 27.47 -5.27 -21.48
C HIS A 304 27.23 -4.22 -20.39
N ILE A 305 26.53 -4.58 -19.30
CA ILE A 305 26.17 -3.66 -18.23
C ILE A 305 27.40 -3.29 -17.42
N GLN A 306 27.75 -2.00 -17.40
CA GLN A 306 28.88 -1.49 -16.61
C GLN A 306 28.43 -1.04 -15.22
N THR A 307 27.25 -0.43 -15.13
CA THR A 307 26.70 0.08 -13.88
C THR A 307 25.22 -0.24 -13.79
N LEU A 308 24.79 -0.54 -12.58
CA LEU A 308 23.40 -0.74 -12.19
C LEU A 308 22.83 0.57 -11.62
N CYS A 309 21.64 0.96 -12.07
CA CYS A 309 20.95 2.15 -11.58
C CYS A 309 20.55 2.02 -10.10
N TYR A 310 20.39 3.16 -9.41
CA TYR A 310 20.05 3.16 -7.98
C TYR A 310 18.64 2.66 -7.70
N GLU A 311 17.73 2.78 -8.68
CA GLU A 311 16.34 2.34 -8.62
C GLU A 311 16.21 0.82 -8.45
N LEU A 312 17.22 0.03 -8.82
CA LEU A 312 17.28 -1.38 -8.45
C LEU A 312 17.28 -1.59 -6.93
N GLY A 313 17.74 -0.61 -6.14
CA GLY A 313 17.64 -0.58 -4.69
C GLY A 313 16.21 -0.66 -4.17
N PHE A 314 15.20 -0.31 -4.99
CA PHE A 314 13.79 -0.45 -4.65
C PHE A 314 13.30 -1.91 -4.68
N LEU A 315 14.05 -2.84 -5.26
CA LEU A 315 13.68 -4.25 -5.37
C LEU A 315 14.01 -5.02 -4.09
N PHE A 316 13.41 -4.60 -2.97
CA PHE A 316 13.71 -5.13 -1.63
C PHE A 316 13.30 -6.60 -1.42
N ASN A 317 12.48 -7.16 -2.32
CA ASN A 317 12.10 -8.57 -2.35
C ASN A 317 13.00 -9.44 -3.27
N LEU A 318 14.01 -8.84 -3.92
CA LEU A 318 14.86 -9.55 -4.87
C LEU A 318 15.76 -10.57 -4.15
N GLU A 319 15.62 -11.84 -4.52
CA GLU A 319 16.38 -12.94 -3.95
C GLU A 319 17.63 -13.22 -4.79
N VAL A 320 17.48 -13.24 -6.12
CA VAL A 320 18.54 -13.56 -7.08
C VAL A 320 18.68 -12.44 -8.10
N LEU A 321 19.85 -11.80 -8.12
CA LEU A 321 20.26 -10.86 -9.15
C LEU A 321 21.44 -11.46 -9.93
N GLY A 322 21.21 -12.02 -11.11
CA GLY A 322 22.27 -12.62 -11.94
C GLY A 322 23.02 -11.56 -12.74
N VAL A 323 24.31 -11.35 -12.50
CA VAL A 323 25.12 -10.32 -13.21
C VAL A 323 26.43 -10.85 -13.77
N TYR A 324 26.76 -12.11 -13.53
CA TYR A 324 27.96 -12.74 -14.07
C TYR A 324 28.10 -12.55 -15.59
N GLY A 325 29.32 -12.31 -16.06
CA GLY A 325 29.60 -12.04 -17.47
C GLY A 325 29.29 -10.61 -17.94
N ASN A 326 28.97 -9.69 -17.03
CA ASN A 326 28.90 -8.26 -17.32
C ASN A 326 30.18 -7.53 -16.87
N PRO A 327 30.61 -6.47 -17.57
CA PRO A 327 31.76 -5.64 -17.19
C PRO A 327 31.41 -4.66 -16.04
N LEU A 328 30.87 -5.17 -14.94
CA LEU A 328 30.44 -4.33 -13.81
C LEU A 328 31.61 -3.58 -13.16
N GLU A 329 31.37 -2.32 -12.80
CA GLU A 329 32.31 -1.53 -12.02
C GLU A 329 32.70 -2.21 -10.70
N PRO A 330 33.97 -2.11 -10.27
CA PRO A 330 34.46 -2.79 -9.08
C PRO A 330 33.61 -2.53 -7.84
N GLY A 331 33.14 -1.29 -7.64
CA GLY A 331 32.31 -0.93 -6.48
C GLY A 331 31.04 -1.75 -6.34
N GLN A 332 30.31 -2.02 -7.44
CA GLN A 332 29.08 -2.83 -7.42
C GLN A 332 29.40 -4.34 -7.46
N ARG A 333 30.41 -4.73 -8.25
CA ARG A 333 30.91 -6.12 -8.32
C ARG A 333 31.36 -6.62 -6.94
N ASP A 334 32.05 -5.79 -6.17
CA ASP A 334 32.55 -6.13 -4.83
C ASP A 334 31.38 -6.36 -3.86
N LYS A 335 30.33 -5.54 -3.90
CA LYS A 335 29.17 -5.70 -3.00
C LYS A 335 28.41 -7.00 -3.25
N ILE A 336 28.16 -7.34 -4.52
CA ILE A 336 27.48 -8.59 -4.86
C ILE A 336 28.37 -9.80 -4.61
N THR A 337 29.68 -9.66 -4.81
CA THR A 337 30.65 -10.69 -4.47
C THR A 337 30.64 -10.93 -2.96
N GLU A 338 30.84 -9.91 -2.14
CA GLU A 338 30.97 -10.05 -0.68
C GLU A 338 29.69 -10.52 0.04
N GLY A 339 28.50 -10.13 -0.42
CA GLY A 339 27.25 -10.40 0.32
C GLY A 339 26.04 -10.71 -0.54
N GLY A 340 26.25 -11.09 -1.80
CA GLY A 340 25.21 -11.50 -2.73
C GLY A 340 24.24 -10.38 -3.09
N THR A 341 23.09 -10.78 -3.63
CA THR A 341 22.01 -9.89 -4.10
C THR A 341 21.63 -8.85 -3.03
N LYS A 342 21.37 -9.30 -1.80
CA LYS A 342 20.84 -8.45 -0.73
C LYS A 342 21.76 -7.28 -0.40
N LYS A 343 23.08 -7.53 -0.30
CA LYS A 343 24.06 -6.50 0.04
C LYS A 343 24.19 -5.46 -1.06
N LEU A 344 24.12 -5.87 -2.33
CA LEU A 344 24.15 -4.92 -3.45
C LEU A 344 22.87 -4.08 -3.51
N ILE A 345 21.69 -4.69 -3.35
CA ILE A 345 20.41 -3.97 -3.35
C ILE A 345 20.35 -2.95 -2.19
N GLU A 346 20.78 -3.36 -1.00
CA GLU A 346 20.92 -2.46 0.15
C GLU A 346 21.91 -1.33 -0.15
N TYR A 347 23.08 -1.64 -0.71
CA TYR A 347 24.06 -0.61 -1.09
C TYR A 347 23.48 0.42 -2.07
N LEU A 348 22.78 -0.03 -3.12
CA LEU A 348 22.15 0.86 -4.10
C LEU A 348 21.09 1.73 -3.44
N ARG A 349 20.21 1.15 -2.62
CA ARG A 349 19.18 1.89 -1.89
C ARG A 349 19.79 2.94 -0.96
N GLU A 350 20.74 2.54 -0.11
CA GLU A 350 21.31 3.45 0.88
C GLU A 350 22.26 4.50 0.27
N SER A 351 22.87 4.22 -0.88
CA SER A 351 23.77 5.16 -1.56
C SER A 351 23.08 6.03 -2.62
N MET A 352 21.78 5.84 -2.85
CA MET A 352 21.01 6.60 -3.83
C MET A 352 21.11 8.11 -3.54
N PRO A 353 21.51 8.96 -4.49
CA PRO A 353 21.45 10.40 -4.31
C PRO A 353 19.99 10.87 -4.21
N GLU A 354 19.74 12.02 -3.59
CA GLU A 354 18.41 12.60 -3.58
C GLU A 354 17.97 12.91 -5.03
N PRO A 355 16.87 12.30 -5.52
CA PRO A 355 16.39 12.56 -6.87
C PRO A 355 15.84 13.99 -6.95
N PRO A 356 15.75 14.60 -8.16
CA PRO A 356 15.14 15.91 -8.29
C PRO A 356 13.69 15.90 -7.78
N PRO A 357 13.21 17.00 -7.17
CA PRO A 357 11.84 17.08 -6.68
C PRO A 357 10.83 16.96 -7.83
N PRO A 358 9.63 16.40 -7.58
CA PRO A 358 8.55 16.39 -8.56
C PRO A 358 8.10 17.80 -8.90
N ARG A 359 7.32 17.95 -9.98
CA ARG A 359 6.58 19.19 -10.21
C ARG A 359 5.62 19.43 -9.04
N GLU A 360 5.52 20.69 -8.63
CA GLU A 360 4.55 21.12 -7.64
C GLU A 360 3.12 20.78 -8.09
N ARG A 361 2.29 20.40 -7.13
CA ARG A 361 0.89 20.04 -7.38
C ARG A 361 0.10 21.27 -7.76
N GLU A 362 -0.68 21.17 -8.84
CA GLU A 362 -1.47 22.28 -9.34
C GLU A 362 -2.61 22.62 -8.36
N TRP A 363 -2.84 23.91 -8.10
CA TRP A 363 -4.03 24.36 -7.40
C TRP A 363 -5.17 24.59 -8.40
N HIS A 364 -6.24 23.79 -8.31
CA HIS A 364 -7.42 23.94 -9.14
C HIS A 364 -8.38 24.95 -8.53
N GLN A 365 -8.44 26.15 -9.11
CA GLN A 365 -9.43 27.17 -8.75
C GLN A 365 -10.76 26.87 -9.46
N LEU A 366 -11.81 26.55 -8.69
CA LEU A 366 -13.13 26.20 -9.22
C LEU A 366 -14.08 27.39 -9.33
N GLU A 367 -14.01 28.33 -8.39
CA GLU A 367 -14.83 29.56 -8.37
C GLU A 367 -13.98 30.73 -7.86
N GLU A 368 -14.06 31.89 -8.51
CA GLU A 368 -13.45 33.11 -7.97
C GLU A 368 -14.20 33.61 -6.73
N VAL A 369 -13.45 33.96 -5.69
CA VAL A 369 -14.01 34.41 -4.41
C VAL A 369 -13.58 35.84 -4.14
N SER A 370 -14.52 36.68 -3.72
CA SER A 370 -14.23 38.05 -3.28
C SER A 370 -13.42 38.05 -2.00
N ASP A 371 -12.51 39.01 -1.84
CA ASP A 371 -11.66 39.15 -0.65
C ASP A 371 -12.44 39.24 0.69
N ASP A 372 -13.67 39.77 0.66
CA ASP A 372 -14.54 39.89 1.84
C ASP A 372 -15.31 38.60 2.19
N ALA A 373 -15.16 37.53 1.42
CA ALA A 373 -15.89 36.30 1.67
C ALA A 373 -15.31 35.52 2.85
N ASP A 374 -16.20 34.85 3.60
CA ASP A 374 -15.78 33.90 4.62
C ASP A 374 -15.33 32.60 3.95
N THR A 375 -14.02 32.41 3.81
CA THR A 375 -13.44 31.17 3.28
C THR A 375 -12.84 30.32 4.39
N ILE A 376 -12.71 29.02 4.13
CA ILE A 376 -12.09 28.04 5.01
C ILE A 376 -11.20 27.13 4.17
N LYS A 377 -9.88 27.22 4.35
CA LYS A 377 -8.92 26.29 3.75
C LYS A 377 -8.60 25.15 4.72
N ALA A 378 -8.93 23.92 4.37
CA ALA A 378 -8.73 22.74 5.21
C ALA A 378 -7.72 21.77 4.58
N LEU A 379 -6.75 21.33 5.38
CA LEU A 379 -5.78 20.27 5.06
C LEU A 379 -6.15 19.01 5.85
N ASN A 380 -6.16 17.85 5.17
CA ASN A 380 -6.26 16.52 5.79
C ASN A 380 -5.05 15.67 5.41
N TYR A 381 -4.38 15.06 6.40
CA TYR A 381 -3.13 14.35 6.16
C TYR A 381 -2.84 13.26 7.22
N ASN A 382 -2.77 12.00 6.79
CA ASN A 382 -2.16 10.93 7.57
C ASN A 382 -0.63 11.04 7.44
N ILE A 383 0.08 11.28 8.54
CA ILE A 383 1.51 11.64 8.51
C ILE A 383 2.47 10.45 8.70
N LEU A 384 1.94 9.23 8.74
CA LEU A 384 2.67 7.99 9.00
C LEU A 384 3.50 8.04 10.30
N CYS A 385 2.94 7.49 11.38
CA CYS A 385 3.57 7.49 12.69
C CYS A 385 4.99 6.89 12.62
N ALA A 386 5.93 7.46 13.37
CA ALA A 386 7.33 7.01 13.42
C ALA A 386 7.48 5.50 13.69
N ARG A 387 6.55 4.89 14.42
CA ARG A 387 6.58 3.45 14.72
C ARG A 387 6.14 2.54 13.59
N TYR A 388 5.38 3.06 12.62
CA TYR A 388 4.90 2.30 11.48
C TYR A 388 5.88 2.41 10.29
N ALA A 389 6.61 3.53 10.19
CA ALA A 389 7.69 3.73 9.21
C ALA A 389 8.91 2.82 9.45
N THR A 390 8.77 1.53 9.14
CA THR A 390 9.80 0.50 9.34
C THR A 390 10.35 -0.01 8.01
N GLN A 391 11.63 -0.42 7.98
CA GLN A 391 12.23 -1.04 6.80
C GLN A 391 11.52 -2.33 6.36
N SER A 392 10.84 -3.01 7.29
CA SER A 392 10.03 -4.20 6.95
C SER A 392 8.80 -3.88 6.11
N GLN A 393 8.18 -2.72 6.31
CA GLN A 393 7.02 -2.29 5.54
C GLN A 393 7.44 -1.50 4.30
N TYR A 394 8.47 -0.68 4.44
CA TYR A 394 8.94 0.27 3.44
C TYR A 394 10.36 -0.07 2.96
N GLY A 395 10.59 -1.35 2.61
CA GLY A 395 11.92 -1.87 2.29
C GLY A 395 12.59 -1.23 1.08
N TYR A 396 11.81 -0.56 0.23
CA TYR A 396 12.27 0.20 -0.93
C TYR A 396 12.82 1.59 -0.57
N VAL A 397 12.61 2.07 0.65
CA VAL A 397 13.01 3.43 1.06
C VAL A 397 14.36 3.37 1.77
N PRO A 398 15.31 4.30 1.49
CA PRO A 398 16.56 4.37 2.24
C PRO A 398 16.29 4.64 3.73
N GLU A 399 17.07 4.04 4.62
CA GLU A 399 16.82 4.11 6.08
C GLU A 399 16.84 5.56 6.58
N ARG A 400 17.79 6.37 6.07
CA ARG A 400 17.91 7.79 6.43
C ARG A 400 16.64 8.60 6.14
N VAL A 401 15.91 8.24 5.08
CA VAL A 401 14.69 8.90 4.63
C VAL A 401 13.50 8.49 5.49
N LEU A 402 13.47 7.24 5.98
CA LEU A 402 12.42 6.76 6.88
C LEU A 402 12.49 7.37 8.29
N THR A 403 13.67 7.87 8.69
CA THR A 403 13.86 8.41 10.04
C THR A 403 12.86 9.52 10.35
N TRP A 404 12.36 9.53 11.58
CA TRP A 404 11.40 10.56 12.02
C TRP A 404 11.99 11.97 11.96
N GLY A 405 13.30 12.12 12.19
CA GLY A 405 14.00 13.41 12.08
C GLY A 405 13.92 14.02 10.68
N TYR A 406 14.06 13.20 9.65
CA TYR A 406 13.92 13.60 8.25
C TYR A 406 12.45 13.92 7.94
N ARG A 407 11.55 12.95 8.12
CA ARG A 407 10.15 13.05 7.69
C ARG A 407 9.38 14.18 8.37
N LYS A 408 9.54 14.37 9.68
CA LYS A 408 8.76 15.39 10.42
C LYS A 408 9.04 16.82 9.94
N THR A 409 10.25 17.07 9.42
CA THR A 409 10.64 18.39 8.92
C THR A 409 9.90 18.70 7.62
N LEU A 410 9.89 17.74 6.67
CA LEU A 410 9.12 17.84 5.43
C LEU A 410 7.60 17.98 5.69
N ILE A 411 7.06 17.21 6.64
CA ILE A 411 5.64 17.32 7.02
C ILE A 411 5.31 18.73 7.53
N LEU A 412 6.20 19.31 8.35
CA LEU A 412 6.01 20.66 8.88
C LEU A 412 6.12 21.74 7.79
N GLU A 413 7.05 21.58 6.86
CA GLU A 413 7.21 22.47 5.71
C GLU A 413 5.97 22.44 4.81
N GLU A 414 5.46 21.26 4.47
CA GLU A 414 4.23 21.08 3.68
C GLU A 414 3.01 21.76 4.35
N ILE A 415 2.87 21.64 5.68
CA ILE A 415 1.80 22.33 6.44
C ILE A 415 1.97 23.86 6.40
N ARG A 416 3.21 24.35 6.48
CA ARG A 416 3.51 25.79 6.47
C ARG A 416 3.25 26.41 5.09
N GLU A 417 3.71 25.75 4.03
CA GLU A 417 3.54 26.17 2.63
C GLU A 417 2.07 26.17 2.21
N THR A 418 1.32 25.13 2.59
CA THR A 418 -0.13 25.08 2.33
C THR A 418 -0.87 26.23 3.02
N ASN A 419 -0.37 26.68 4.18
CA ASN A 419 -0.95 27.75 4.99
C ASN A 419 -2.47 27.63 5.18
N ALA A 420 -2.93 26.41 5.49
CA ALA A 420 -4.34 26.13 5.71
C ALA A 420 -4.91 26.87 6.94
N ASP A 421 -6.20 27.14 6.93
CA ASP A 421 -6.90 27.65 8.10
C ASP A 421 -7.05 26.60 9.19
N ILE A 422 -7.29 25.36 8.76
CA ILE A 422 -7.52 24.17 9.58
C ILE A 422 -6.65 23.03 9.05
N VAL A 423 -5.98 22.32 9.95
CA VAL A 423 -5.08 21.19 9.64
C VAL A 423 -5.52 19.99 10.47
N CYS A 424 -5.93 18.92 9.82
CA CYS A 424 -6.34 17.65 10.44
C CYS A 424 -5.28 16.58 10.15
N LEU A 425 -4.58 16.15 11.20
CA LEU A 425 -3.53 15.12 11.12
C LEU A 425 -4.00 13.81 11.75
N GLN A 426 -3.79 12.70 11.06
CA GLN A 426 -3.90 11.34 11.61
C GLN A 426 -2.50 10.75 11.83
N GLU A 427 -2.42 9.73 12.67
CA GLU A 427 -1.15 9.06 13.03
C GLU A 427 -0.11 9.94 13.74
N LEU A 428 -0.58 11.00 14.39
CA LEU A 428 0.25 11.84 15.23
C LEU A 428 0.40 11.19 16.61
N ASP A 429 1.62 10.89 17.06
CA ASP A 429 1.88 10.41 18.42
C ASP A 429 2.03 11.56 19.43
N ARG A 430 1.94 11.24 20.73
CA ARG A 430 1.92 12.25 21.80
C ARG A 430 3.23 12.98 21.93
N THR A 431 4.34 12.26 21.84
CA THR A 431 5.68 12.84 21.92
C THR A 431 5.87 13.83 20.78
N SER A 432 5.54 13.45 19.54
CA SER A 432 5.61 14.33 18.39
C SER A 432 4.69 15.54 18.50
N TYR A 433 3.48 15.38 19.03
CA TYR A 433 2.58 16.50 19.28
C TYR A 433 3.16 17.50 20.29
N ASP A 434 3.54 17.03 21.49
CA ASP A 434 3.96 17.91 22.59
C ASP A 434 5.32 18.55 22.35
N GLU A 435 6.29 17.80 21.81
CA GLU A 435 7.68 18.25 21.68
C GLU A 435 7.98 18.99 20.37
N PHE A 436 7.20 18.75 19.31
CA PHE A 436 7.49 19.28 17.98
C PHE A 436 6.32 20.07 17.38
N PHE A 437 5.23 19.40 16.97
CA PHE A 437 4.18 20.04 16.17
C PHE A 437 3.47 21.17 16.91
N ARG A 438 3.15 21.00 18.20
CA ARG A 438 2.49 22.04 18.99
C ARG A 438 3.33 23.31 19.06
N ALA A 439 4.63 23.18 19.31
CA ALA A 439 5.54 24.32 19.42
C ALA A 439 5.75 24.99 18.05
N GLU A 440 6.09 24.22 17.01
CA GLU A 440 6.41 24.74 15.68
C GLU A 440 5.20 25.35 14.95
N LEU A 441 4.02 24.76 15.12
CA LEU A 441 2.79 25.30 14.54
C LEU A 441 2.27 26.51 15.34
N SER A 442 2.54 26.60 16.65
CA SER A 442 2.20 27.81 17.41
C SER A 442 2.94 29.05 16.91
N ARG A 443 4.22 28.91 16.52
CA ARG A 443 5.00 29.96 15.85
C ARG A 443 4.40 30.37 14.50
N SER A 444 3.67 29.45 13.86
CA SER A 444 2.97 29.66 12.60
C SER A 444 1.51 30.15 12.81
N GLY A 445 1.15 30.54 14.05
CA GLY A 445 -0.15 31.11 14.42
C GLY A 445 -1.26 30.10 14.68
N TYR A 446 -0.95 28.81 14.83
CA TYR A 446 -1.95 27.77 15.08
C TYR A 446 -2.14 27.47 16.58
N LYS A 447 -3.36 27.12 16.95
CA LYS A 447 -3.67 26.34 18.16
C LYS A 447 -4.08 24.94 17.75
N GLY A 448 -3.93 23.98 18.67
CA GLY A 448 -4.22 22.58 18.42
C GLY A 448 -5.01 21.91 19.53
N TYR A 449 -5.83 20.95 19.14
CA TYR A 449 -6.45 19.95 20.00
C TYR A 449 -5.95 18.57 19.57
N TYR A 450 -5.60 17.73 20.54
CA TYR A 450 -5.04 16.41 20.29
C TYR A 450 -5.68 15.36 21.21
N ALA A 451 -5.99 14.20 20.64
CA ALA A 451 -6.45 13.04 21.39
C ALA A 451 -5.76 11.77 20.90
N GLN A 452 -5.44 10.87 21.84
CA GLN A 452 -4.80 9.58 21.58
C GLN A 452 -5.81 8.46 21.49
N LYS A 453 -5.47 7.40 20.75
CA LYS A 453 -6.22 6.15 20.78
C LYS A 453 -6.29 5.58 22.20
N SER A 454 -7.45 5.01 22.55
CA SER A 454 -7.78 4.69 23.94
C SER A 454 -6.89 3.63 24.59
N ARG A 455 -6.14 2.83 23.81
CA ARG A 455 -5.14 1.88 24.34
C ARG A 455 -4.07 2.56 25.20
N ALA A 456 -3.80 3.85 24.98
CA ALA A 456 -2.86 4.64 25.77
C ALA A 456 -3.15 4.58 27.28
N GLU A 457 -4.42 4.49 27.68
CA GLU A 457 -4.85 4.42 29.08
C GLU A 457 -4.27 3.19 29.83
N THR A 458 -3.87 2.15 29.11
CA THR A 458 -3.41 0.87 29.68
C THR A 458 -1.90 0.62 29.57
N LEU A 459 -1.17 1.47 28.82
CA LEU A 459 0.20 1.20 28.38
C LEU A 459 1.30 1.85 29.25
N GLY A 460 0.95 2.56 30.31
CA GLY A 460 1.92 3.23 31.19
C GLY A 460 2.86 4.16 30.40
N ASP A 461 4.17 3.99 30.57
CA ASP A 461 5.19 4.83 29.89
C ASP A 461 5.18 4.69 28.37
N ASN A 462 4.67 3.58 27.82
CA ASN A 462 4.56 3.38 26.38
C ASN A 462 3.38 4.14 25.75
N ALA A 463 2.50 4.72 26.57
CA ALA A 463 1.36 5.52 26.11
C ALA A 463 1.79 6.71 25.24
N LYS A 464 2.99 7.25 25.45
CA LYS A 464 3.52 8.39 24.66
C LYS A 464 3.70 8.07 23.17
N PHE A 465 3.88 6.79 22.84
CA PHE A 465 4.05 6.32 21.47
C PHE A 465 2.74 5.86 20.81
N VAL A 466 1.61 6.01 21.51
CA VAL A 466 0.31 5.75 20.92
C VAL A 466 -0.09 6.95 20.09
N ASP A 467 -0.33 6.68 18.82
CA ASP A 467 -0.82 7.61 17.83
C ASP A 467 -2.29 8.02 18.09
N GLY A 468 -2.69 9.09 17.44
CA GLY A 468 -3.98 9.70 17.59
C GLY A 468 -4.29 10.69 16.46
N CYS A 469 -5.20 11.62 16.76
CA CYS A 469 -5.63 12.64 15.82
C CYS A 469 -5.35 14.02 16.41
N GLY A 470 -4.72 14.89 15.61
CA GLY A 470 -4.45 16.28 15.95
C GLY A 470 -5.21 17.22 15.01
N THR A 471 -5.95 18.17 15.56
CA THR A 471 -6.66 19.19 14.78
C THR A 471 -6.15 20.56 15.17
N PHE A 472 -5.59 21.29 14.21
CA PHE A 472 -5.03 22.63 14.39
C PHE A 472 -5.82 23.67 13.62
N TRP A 473 -5.89 24.89 14.13
CA TRP A 473 -6.56 26.02 13.48
C TRP A 473 -5.83 27.34 13.71
N LYS A 474 -5.94 28.28 12.79
CA LYS A 474 -5.38 29.64 12.93
C LYS A 474 -6.06 30.39 14.08
N ASP A 475 -5.31 30.71 15.13
CA ASP A 475 -5.88 31.40 16.31
C ASP A 475 -6.35 32.81 15.99
N LYS A 476 -5.72 33.48 15.01
CA LYS A 476 -6.14 34.81 14.55
C LYS A 476 -7.49 34.80 13.83
N LYS A 477 -7.92 33.66 13.26
CA LYS A 477 -9.18 33.53 12.53
C LYS A 477 -10.31 32.90 13.35
N TYR A 478 -9.99 31.93 14.21
CA TYR A 478 -10.99 31.17 14.96
C TYR A 478 -10.83 31.23 16.47
N VAL A 479 -11.96 31.13 17.16
CA VAL A 479 -12.07 30.86 18.60
C VAL A 479 -12.60 29.44 18.79
N LEU A 480 -12.00 28.68 19.70
CA LEU A 480 -12.52 27.38 20.12
C LEU A 480 -13.69 27.57 21.08
N LEU A 481 -14.84 26.97 20.76
CA LEU A 481 -16.03 26.96 21.59
C LEU A 481 -16.19 25.65 22.37
N ASP A 482 -15.88 24.51 21.74
CA ASP A 482 -15.95 23.19 22.36
C ASP A 482 -15.01 22.19 21.66
N SER A 483 -14.60 21.15 22.37
CA SER A 483 -13.80 20.04 21.82
C SER A 483 -14.24 18.71 22.40
N GLN A 484 -14.35 17.67 21.58
CA GLN A 484 -14.76 16.33 21.97
C GLN A 484 -13.78 15.27 21.48
N HIS A 485 -13.60 14.23 22.30
CA HIS A 485 -12.87 13.01 21.97
C HIS A 485 -13.84 11.84 21.92
N LEU A 486 -14.01 11.25 20.75
CA LEU A 486 -14.91 10.13 20.50
C LEU A 486 -14.10 8.86 20.29
N VAL A 487 -14.22 7.90 21.21
CA VAL A 487 -13.71 6.53 21.01
C VAL A 487 -14.83 5.71 20.37
N LEU A 488 -14.70 5.42 19.08
CA LEU A 488 -15.82 4.94 18.26
C LEU A 488 -16.32 3.55 18.72
N GLY A 489 -15.41 2.65 19.08
CA GLY A 489 -15.75 1.33 19.63
C GLY A 489 -16.54 1.41 20.94
N ARG A 490 -16.17 2.34 21.84
CA ARG A 490 -16.90 2.57 23.11
C ARG A 490 -18.30 3.12 22.85
N LYS A 491 -18.39 4.14 21.97
CA LYS A 491 -19.65 4.76 21.58
C LYS A 491 -20.61 3.79 20.89
N ALA A 492 -20.08 2.83 20.13
CA ALA A 492 -20.89 1.78 19.51
C ALA A 492 -21.64 0.91 20.52
N VAL A 493 -21.00 0.57 21.65
CA VAL A 493 -21.55 -0.33 22.68
C VAL A 493 -22.39 0.39 23.73
N GLU A 494 -22.24 1.71 23.88
CA GLU A 494 -23.12 2.56 24.69
C GLU A 494 -24.57 2.60 24.14
N ARG A 495 -24.77 2.24 22.86
CA ARG A 495 -26.09 2.21 22.23
C ARG A 495 -27.02 1.20 22.90
N PRO A 496 -28.32 1.53 23.05
CA PRO A 496 -29.31 0.57 23.56
C PRO A 496 -29.34 -0.71 22.71
N GLY A 497 -29.25 -1.87 23.37
CA GLY A 497 -29.29 -3.18 22.71
C GLY A 497 -27.98 -3.63 22.05
N ALA A 498 -26.96 -2.77 21.93
CA ALA A 498 -25.70 -3.13 21.27
C ALA A 498 -24.91 -4.22 22.02
N LYS A 499 -24.97 -4.23 23.37
CA LYS A 499 -24.36 -5.27 24.21
C LYS A 499 -24.94 -6.67 24.01
N ALA A 500 -26.12 -6.79 23.40
CA ALA A 500 -26.72 -8.09 23.08
C ALA A 500 -26.16 -8.72 21.79
N SER A 501 -25.50 -7.92 20.94
CA SER A 501 -24.85 -8.40 19.72
C SER A 501 -23.44 -8.91 20.05
N ALA A 502 -23.18 -10.18 19.70
CA ALA A 502 -21.86 -10.78 19.82
C ALA A 502 -20.85 -10.13 18.85
N ASP A 503 -21.27 -9.82 17.61
CA ASP A 503 -20.41 -9.18 16.61
C ASP A 503 -19.98 -7.78 17.06
N MET A 504 -20.85 -7.03 17.72
CA MET A 504 -20.52 -5.72 18.27
C MET A 504 -19.43 -5.82 19.34
N LEU A 505 -19.54 -6.77 20.27
CA LEU A 505 -18.55 -6.94 21.35
C LEU A 505 -17.22 -7.51 20.86
N ASN A 506 -17.25 -8.44 19.90
CA ASN A 506 -16.05 -9.14 19.47
C ASN A 506 -15.28 -8.39 18.39
N ARG A 507 -15.96 -7.64 17.52
CA ARG A 507 -15.35 -7.01 16.34
C ARG A 507 -15.16 -5.50 16.50
N VAL A 508 -16.10 -4.80 17.13
CA VAL A 508 -16.14 -3.33 17.20
C VAL A 508 -15.65 -2.79 18.55
N TRP A 509 -16.13 -3.32 19.67
CA TRP A 509 -15.78 -2.82 21.02
C TRP A 509 -14.29 -2.78 21.31
N GLN A 510 -13.56 -3.79 20.87
CA GLN A 510 -12.12 -3.95 21.11
C GLN A 510 -11.28 -2.96 20.31
N ARG A 511 -11.89 -2.23 19.37
CA ARG A 511 -11.21 -1.27 18.52
C ARG A 511 -11.16 0.09 19.19
N ASP A 512 -9.97 0.65 19.21
CA ASP A 512 -9.65 1.89 19.89
C ASP A 512 -9.55 3.09 18.96
N ASP A 513 -10.03 2.95 17.72
CA ASP A 513 -10.12 4.01 16.72
C ASP A 513 -10.98 5.18 17.21
N ILE A 514 -10.57 6.39 16.83
CA ILE A 514 -11.08 7.63 17.41
C ILE A 514 -11.50 8.64 16.34
N ALA A 515 -12.31 9.59 16.78
CA ALA A 515 -12.50 10.85 16.10
C ALA A 515 -12.39 12.01 17.11
N THR A 516 -11.85 13.13 16.67
CA THR A 516 -11.88 14.39 17.40
C THR A 516 -12.85 15.35 16.74
N VAL A 517 -13.56 16.13 17.55
CA VAL A 517 -14.48 17.17 17.06
C VAL A 517 -14.06 18.48 17.71
N VAL A 518 -13.84 19.52 16.93
CA VAL A 518 -13.65 20.88 17.43
C VAL A 518 -14.73 21.79 16.86
N PHE A 519 -15.33 22.59 17.73
CA PHE A 519 -16.34 23.56 17.37
C PHE A 519 -15.72 24.95 17.41
N LEU A 520 -15.67 25.60 16.25
CA LEU A 520 -14.96 26.86 16.06
C LEU A 520 -15.93 27.98 15.70
N GLU A 521 -15.61 29.21 16.09
CA GLU A 521 -16.28 30.44 15.66
C GLU A 521 -15.27 31.36 14.97
N ASN A 522 -15.58 31.80 13.75
CA ASN A 522 -14.81 32.82 13.05
C ASN A 522 -14.92 34.15 13.81
N ARG A 523 -13.77 34.77 14.11
CA ARG A 523 -13.70 36.00 14.92
C ARG A 523 -14.37 37.18 14.23
N VAL A 524 -14.20 37.31 12.91
CA VAL A 524 -14.67 38.45 12.12
C VAL A 524 -16.13 38.27 11.71
N THR A 525 -16.46 37.12 11.12
CA THR A 525 -17.81 36.90 10.55
C THR A 525 -18.80 36.36 11.57
N GLY A 526 -18.31 35.81 12.69
CA GLY A 526 -19.14 35.15 13.70
C GLY A 526 -19.74 33.81 13.26
N SER A 527 -19.41 33.33 12.05
CA SER A 527 -19.83 32.02 11.56
C SER A 527 -19.21 30.91 12.42
N ARG A 528 -19.96 29.83 12.60
CA ARG A 528 -19.51 28.66 13.36
C ARG A 528 -19.31 27.48 12.44
N VAL A 529 -18.30 26.66 12.74
CA VAL A 529 -17.98 25.46 11.97
C VAL A 529 -17.66 24.30 12.89
N ILE A 530 -18.20 23.13 12.56
CA ILE A 530 -17.85 21.86 13.19
C ILE A 530 -16.77 21.21 12.34
N VAL A 531 -15.60 20.99 12.93
CA VAL A 531 -14.49 20.31 12.27
C VAL A 531 -14.30 18.97 12.94
N VAL A 532 -14.27 17.92 12.14
CA VAL A 532 -14.08 16.54 12.60
C VAL A 532 -12.80 16.00 11.98
N ASN A 533 -12.01 15.28 12.77
CA ASN A 533 -10.84 14.55 12.32
C ASN A 533 -10.94 13.10 12.81
N ALA A 534 -11.09 12.15 11.89
CA ALA A 534 -11.28 10.73 12.19
C ALA A 534 -10.16 9.86 11.60
N HIS A 535 -9.86 8.75 12.28
CA HIS A 535 -9.04 7.66 11.75
C HIS A 535 -9.80 6.36 12.01
N ILE A 536 -10.39 5.80 10.95
CA ILE A 536 -11.22 4.58 10.97
C ILE A 536 -10.35 3.34 10.83
N TYR A 537 -10.82 2.20 11.35
CA TYR A 537 -10.10 0.93 11.33
C TYR A 537 -9.56 0.54 9.93
N TRP A 538 -8.33 0.03 9.88
CA TRP A 538 -7.59 -0.12 8.61
C TRP A 538 -7.84 -1.44 7.86
N ASP A 539 -8.07 -2.55 8.56
CA ASP A 539 -8.04 -3.89 7.98
C ASP A 539 -9.10 -4.09 6.86
N PRO A 540 -8.70 -4.43 5.63
CA PRO A 540 -9.62 -4.64 4.51
C PRO A 540 -10.68 -5.72 4.75
N ALA A 541 -10.42 -6.70 5.61
CA ALA A 541 -11.36 -7.78 5.93
C ALA A 541 -12.52 -7.34 6.85
N TYR A 542 -12.44 -6.12 7.40
CA TYR A 542 -13.36 -5.61 8.41
C TYR A 542 -14.21 -4.44 7.89
N LYS A 543 -14.73 -4.56 6.65
CA LYS A 543 -15.64 -3.56 6.05
C LYS A 543 -16.84 -3.23 6.94
N ASP A 544 -17.36 -4.25 7.62
CA ASP A 544 -18.42 -4.14 8.62
C ASP A 544 -18.04 -3.21 9.79
N VAL A 545 -16.85 -3.35 10.36
CA VAL A 545 -16.39 -2.52 11.48
C VAL A 545 -16.19 -1.08 11.03
N LYS A 546 -15.59 -0.85 9.85
CA LYS A 546 -15.41 0.49 9.28
C LYS A 546 -16.77 1.19 9.12
N LEU A 547 -17.76 0.47 8.58
CA LEU A 547 -19.12 0.96 8.42
C LEU A 547 -19.80 1.28 9.77
N ILE A 548 -19.68 0.41 10.77
CA ILE A 548 -20.26 0.67 12.09
C ILE A 548 -19.61 1.87 12.77
N GLN A 549 -18.28 2.01 12.69
CA GLN A 549 -17.56 3.16 13.22
C GLN A 549 -18.01 4.47 12.56
N ALA A 550 -18.13 4.47 11.23
CA ALA A 550 -18.67 5.57 10.44
C ALA A 550 -20.12 5.93 10.86
N ALA A 551 -20.99 4.94 11.05
CA ALA A 551 -22.37 5.16 11.46
C ALA A 551 -22.48 5.76 12.87
N VAL A 552 -21.66 5.25 13.79
CA VAL A 552 -21.59 5.77 15.17
C VAL A 552 -21.07 7.19 15.18
N LEU A 553 -20.05 7.50 14.38
CA LEU A 553 -19.55 8.87 14.21
C LEU A 553 -20.69 9.80 13.77
N MET A 554 -21.43 9.45 12.71
CA MET A 554 -22.51 10.29 12.18
C MET A 554 -23.67 10.50 13.18
N GLU A 555 -23.99 9.51 14.01
CA GLU A 555 -24.98 9.65 15.07
C GLU A 555 -24.50 10.62 16.17
N GLU A 556 -23.26 10.48 16.63
CA GLU A 556 -22.69 11.36 17.64
C GLU A 556 -22.56 12.80 17.13
N LEU A 557 -22.18 12.99 15.86
CA LEU A 557 -22.16 14.31 15.22
C LEU A 557 -23.55 14.94 15.15
N SER A 558 -24.60 14.15 14.94
CA SER A 558 -25.99 14.65 14.97
C SER A 558 -26.35 15.19 16.36
N LYS A 559 -26.01 14.45 17.43
CA LYS A 559 -26.24 14.87 18.83
C LYS A 559 -25.43 16.11 19.19
N LEU A 560 -24.18 16.20 18.75
CA LEU A 560 -23.30 17.35 19.00
C LEU A 560 -23.78 18.58 18.25
N ALA A 561 -24.14 18.47 16.97
CA ALA A 561 -24.62 19.61 16.18
C ALA A 561 -25.89 20.23 16.79
N ASP A 562 -26.84 19.42 17.26
CA ASP A 562 -28.06 19.90 17.91
C ASP A 562 -27.80 20.58 19.27
N ARG A 563 -26.74 20.15 19.97
CA ARG A 563 -26.26 20.80 21.19
C ARG A 563 -25.59 22.13 20.87
N TYR A 564 -24.74 22.16 19.85
CA TYR A 564 -23.98 23.33 19.42
C TYR A 564 -24.86 24.45 18.88
N ALA A 565 -25.96 24.11 18.20
CA ALA A 565 -26.96 25.10 17.77
C ALA A 565 -27.56 25.89 18.94
N LYS A 566 -27.55 25.32 20.16
CA LYS A 566 -28.09 25.95 21.39
C LYS A 566 -27.05 26.70 22.20
N ILE A 567 -25.76 26.67 21.82
CA ILE A 567 -24.70 27.40 22.52
C ILE A 567 -24.89 28.91 22.32
N PRO A 568 -24.90 29.72 23.39
CA PRO A 568 -25.07 31.17 23.28
C PRO A 568 -23.91 31.84 22.51
N PRO A 569 -24.07 33.10 22.07
CA PRO A 569 -23.00 33.90 21.49
C PRO A 569 -21.73 33.91 22.34
N ALA A 570 -20.55 33.85 21.70
CA ALA A 570 -19.28 33.85 22.40
C ALA A 570 -19.04 35.23 23.05
N THR A 571 -18.86 35.25 24.36
CA THR A 571 -18.68 36.50 25.14
C THR A 571 -17.23 36.96 25.19
N ASN A 572 -16.26 36.04 25.06
CA ASN A 572 -14.84 36.36 25.05
C ASN A 572 -14.20 35.97 23.71
N LYS A 573 -13.96 36.97 22.86
CA LYS A 573 -13.29 36.84 21.56
C LYS A 573 -11.87 37.39 21.56
N GLN A 574 -11.26 37.60 22.74
CA GLN A 574 -9.87 38.07 22.79
C GLN A 574 -8.95 37.01 22.18
N ALA A 575 -8.01 37.44 21.32
CA ALA A 575 -6.97 36.55 20.82
C ALA A 575 -5.85 36.43 21.85
N PHE A 576 -5.16 35.29 21.85
CA PHE A 576 -4.03 35.10 22.76
C PHE A 576 -2.84 35.90 22.22
N ARG A 577 -2.29 36.81 23.03
CA ARG A 577 -1.10 37.60 22.69
C ARG A 577 0.12 36.91 23.29
N PHE A 578 1.10 36.56 22.47
CA PHE A 578 2.44 36.28 22.99
C PHE A 578 3.04 37.62 23.43
N SER A 579 3.64 37.67 24.62
CA SER A 579 4.26 38.88 25.14
C SER A 579 5.44 39.27 24.24
N ASP A 580 5.41 40.53 23.77
CA ASP A 580 6.49 41.29 23.13
C ASP A 580 6.68 41.25 21.60
N SER A 581 5.69 40.81 20.80
CA SER A 581 5.68 41.17 19.37
C SER A 581 4.72 42.31 19.07
N GLU A 582 5.21 43.34 18.37
CA GLU A 582 4.42 44.42 17.77
C GLU A 582 3.55 43.87 16.62
N ASP A 583 2.55 43.05 16.95
CA ASP A 583 1.65 42.47 15.96
C ASP A 583 0.57 43.48 15.55
N GLU A 584 0.32 43.54 14.23
CA GLU A 584 -0.81 44.24 13.58
C GLU A 584 -2.12 44.15 14.40
N PRO A 585 -2.89 45.24 14.49
CA PRO A 585 -4.17 45.24 15.20
C PRO A 585 -5.10 44.16 14.63
N LEU A 586 -5.55 43.25 15.51
CA LEU A 586 -6.53 42.24 15.13
C LEU A 586 -7.84 42.91 14.71
N PRO A 587 -8.50 42.43 13.65
CA PRO A 587 -9.78 42.97 13.21
C PRO A 587 -10.81 42.89 14.34
N GLU A 588 -11.68 43.91 14.43
CA GLU A 588 -12.72 43.95 15.45
C GLU A 588 -13.61 42.70 15.35
N PRO A 589 -13.85 41.99 16.47
CA PRO A 589 -14.66 40.79 16.43
C PRO A 589 -16.12 41.10 16.05
N GLY A 590 -16.67 40.38 15.07
CA GLY A 590 -18.08 40.50 14.68
C GLY A 590 -19.04 39.82 15.67
N PRO A 591 -20.36 40.04 15.55
CA PRO A 591 -21.36 39.36 16.37
C PRO A 591 -21.42 37.86 16.04
N SER A 592 -21.65 37.00 17.04
CA SER A 592 -21.81 35.57 16.80
C SER A 592 -23.10 35.26 16.03
N LEU A 593 -23.04 34.38 15.03
CA LEU A 593 -24.22 33.88 14.31
C LEU A 593 -24.95 32.81 15.14
N SER A 594 -26.27 32.78 15.00
CA SER A 594 -27.14 31.78 15.60
C SER A 594 -27.66 30.80 14.55
N TYR A 595 -28.04 29.59 14.99
CA TYR A 595 -28.46 28.50 14.13
C TYR A 595 -29.72 27.86 14.71
N GLN A 596 -30.72 27.59 13.88
CA GLN A 596 -32.00 27.04 14.34
C GLN A 596 -31.91 25.53 14.61
N SER A 597 -31.03 24.84 13.87
CA SER A 597 -30.82 23.40 13.97
C SER A 597 -29.38 23.02 13.64
N GLY A 598 -28.95 21.84 14.09
CA GLY A 598 -27.59 21.33 13.85
C GLY A 598 -27.15 21.33 12.38
N PRO A 599 -27.98 20.86 11.41
CA PRO A 599 -27.61 20.81 9.99
C PRO A 599 -27.38 22.17 9.30
N GLN A 600 -27.75 23.28 9.95
CA GLN A 600 -27.46 24.62 9.44
C GLN A 600 -26.06 25.10 9.80
N ILE A 601 -25.37 24.42 10.71
CA ILE A 601 -23.98 24.72 11.06
C ILE A 601 -23.08 24.11 9.99
N PRO A 602 -22.21 24.90 9.33
CA PRO A 602 -21.13 24.38 8.48
C PRO A 602 -20.36 23.23 9.15
N MET A 603 -20.15 22.16 8.40
CA MET A 603 -19.44 20.97 8.87
C MET A 603 -18.39 20.55 7.84
N ILE A 604 -17.18 20.30 8.33
CA ILE A 604 -16.06 19.73 7.59
C ILE A 604 -15.62 18.47 8.34
N ILE A 605 -15.61 17.32 7.67
CA ILE A 605 -15.15 16.04 8.23
C ILE A 605 -13.93 15.60 7.43
N CYS A 606 -12.78 15.70 8.07
CA CYS A 606 -11.50 15.21 7.59
C CYS A 606 -11.21 13.83 8.19
N GLY A 607 -10.45 12.99 7.48
CA GLY A 607 -9.94 11.78 8.08
C GLY A 607 -9.39 10.77 7.09
N ASP A 608 -8.72 9.78 7.64
CA ASP A 608 -8.43 8.51 6.98
C ASP A 608 -9.58 7.55 7.30
N PHE A 609 -10.38 7.23 6.29
CA PHE A 609 -11.54 6.35 6.40
C PHE A 609 -11.22 4.90 6.05
N ASN A 610 -10.01 4.64 5.55
CA ASN A 610 -9.58 3.31 5.10
C ASN A 610 -10.61 2.63 4.18
N SER A 611 -11.34 3.42 3.37
CA SER A 611 -12.48 2.96 2.57
C SER A 611 -12.61 3.75 1.26
N GLY A 612 -12.56 3.08 0.11
CA GLY A 612 -12.67 3.70 -1.22
C GLY A 612 -14.06 4.22 -1.61
N ALA A 613 -14.16 4.91 -2.76
CA ALA A 613 -15.37 5.59 -3.25
C ALA A 613 -16.58 4.67 -3.54
N GLY A 614 -16.35 3.36 -3.70
CA GLY A 614 -17.39 2.34 -3.87
C GLY A 614 -17.80 1.61 -2.58
N SER A 615 -17.31 2.04 -1.42
CA SER A 615 -17.57 1.37 -0.14
C SER A 615 -18.91 1.77 0.49
N ALA A 616 -19.43 0.93 1.41
CA ALA A 616 -20.58 1.32 2.22
C ALA A 616 -20.33 2.59 3.05
N VAL A 617 -19.09 2.82 3.48
CA VAL A 617 -18.72 4.03 4.23
C VAL A 617 -18.94 5.27 3.36
N TYR A 618 -18.47 5.26 2.12
CA TYR A 618 -18.67 6.36 1.18
C TYR A 618 -20.16 6.60 0.90
N ASP A 619 -20.91 5.52 0.68
CA ASP A 619 -22.35 5.58 0.44
C ASP A 619 -23.12 6.13 1.64
N LEU A 620 -22.75 5.75 2.87
CA LEU A 620 -23.37 6.26 4.09
C LEU A 620 -23.30 7.79 4.16
N PHE A 621 -22.12 8.35 3.89
CA PHE A 621 -21.86 9.78 3.95
C PHE A 621 -22.61 10.54 2.84
N THR A 622 -22.62 10.01 1.62
CA THR A 622 -23.20 10.70 0.45
C THR A 622 -24.72 10.54 0.33
N LYS A 623 -25.29 9.40 0.73
CA LYS A 623 -26.71 9.06 0.55
C LYS A 623 -27.58 9.35 1.77
N LYS A 624 -27.05 10.02 2.79
CA LYS A 624 -27.70 10.33 4.08
C LYS A 624 -28.12 9.12 4.91
N GLY A 625 -27.64 7.94 4.56
CA GLY A 625 -28.07 6.71 5.16
C GLY A 625 -27.87 5.50 4.26
N LEU A 626 -28.06 4.33 4.86
CA LEU A 626 -28.00 3.03 4.21
C LEU A 626 -29.19 2.19 4.66
N ILE A 627 -29.70 1.40 3.73
CA ILE A 627 -30.73 0.40 4.02
C ILE A 627 -30.16 -0.72 4.91
N ALA A 628 -31.06 -1.47 5.55
CA ALA A 628 -30.69 -2.69 6.26
C ALA A 628 -30.06 -3.72 5.30
N GLU A 629 -29.24 -4.62 5.83
CA GLU A 629 -28.70 -5.79 5.10
C GLU A 629 -27.74 -5.47 3.93
N HIS A 630 -26.84 -4.49 4.11
CA HIS A 630 -25.77 -4.21 3.15
C HIS A 630 -24.75 -5.36 3.01
N VAL A 631 -24.19 -5.56 1.81
CA VAL A 631 -23.23 -6.64 1.51
C VAL A 631 -21.99 -6.62 2.41
N ASP A 632 -21.54 -5.43 2.79
CA ASP A 632 -20.37 -5.24 3.67
C ASP A 632 -20.57 -5.78 5.10
N PHE A 633 -21.82 -6.08 5.52
CA PHE A 633 -22.07 -6.75 6.79
C PHE A 633 -21.79 -8.26 6.76
N LEU A 634 -21.76 -8.87 5.57
CA LEU A 634 -21.52 -10.32 5.41
C LEU A 634 -22.45 -11.18 6.31
N GLY A 635 -23.70 -10.75 6.47
CA GLY A 635 -24.72 -11.45 7.28
C GLY A 635 -24.56 -11.29 8.80
N ARG A 636 -23.66 -10.42 9.28
CA ARG A 636 -23.43 -10.17 10.71
C ARG A 636 -24.47 -9.24 11.32
N ASP A 637 -24.67 -9.38 12.63
CA ASP A 637 -25.69 -8.63 13.36
C ASP A 637 -25.08 -7.60 14.31
N TYR A 638 -25.31 -6.32 14.02
CA TYR A 638 -24.91 -5.16 14.82
C TYR A 638 -26.10 -4.49 15.50
N GLY A 639 -27.18 -5.24 15.75
CA GLY A 639 -28.39 -4.76 16.39
C GLY A 639 -29.18 -3.84 15.47
N THR A 640 -29.65 -2.69 15.98
CA THR A 640 -30.49 -1.78 15.20
C THR A 640 -29.79 -1.25 13.94
N LEU A 641 -28.46 -1.08 13.97
CA LEU A 641 -27.70 -0.56 12.82
C LEU A 641 -27.71 -1.50 11.61
N SER A 642 -27.68 -2.82 11.83
CA SER A 642 -27.75 -3.81 10.74
C SER A 642 -29.19 -4.16 10.36
N ARG A 643 -30.13 -4.12 11.31
CA ARG A 643 -31.53 -4.57 11.11
C ARG A 643 -32.48 -3.47 10.61
N ALA A 644 -32.29 -2.23 11.04
CA ALA A 644 -33.18 -1.11 10.67
C ALA A 644 -32.53 -0.14 9.68
N GLY A 645 -31.25 -0.35 9.35
CA GLY A 645 -30.44 0.56 8.55
C GLY A 645 -29.87 1.72 9.37
N MET A 646 -29.28 2.67 8.66
CA MET A 646 -28.56 3.82 9.22
C MET A 646 -29.03 5.09 8.54
N SER A 647 -29.11 6.19 9.28
CA SER A 647 -29.43 7.50 8.69
C SER A 647 -28.78 8.64 9.46
N HIS A 648 -28.54 9.75 8.77
CA HIS A 648 -28.06 10.99 9.39
C HIS A 648 -28.68 12.23 8.73
N GLN A 649 -28.65 13.36 9.43
CA GLN A 649 -29.33 14.59 9.00
C GLN A 649 -28.52 15.48 8.04
N PHE A 650 -27.22 15.24 7.89
CA PHE A 650 -26.31 16.09 7.10
C PHE A 650 -26.38 15.80 5.60
N THR A 651 -26.16 16.83 4.76
CA THR A 651 -26.06 16.69 3.29
C THR A 651 -24.60 16.81 2.88
N LEU A 652 -23.88 15.69 2.90
CA LEU A 652 -22.43 15.69 2.69
C LEU A 652 -22.06 15.38 1.24
N LYS A 653 -20.94 15.95 0.80
CA LYS A 653 -20.24 15.59 -0.44
C LYS A 653 -18.75 15.49 -0.16
N SER A 654 -18.05 14.64 -0.92
CA SER A 654 -16.59 14.68 -0.98
C SER A 654 -16.18 15.96 -1.71
N SER A 655 -15.17 16.66 -1.20
CA SER A 655 -14.60 17.86 -1.83
C SER A 655 -14.04 17.57 -3.23
N TYR A 656 -13.40 16.42 -3.41
CA TYR A 656 -12.80 16.00 -4.68
C TYR A 656 -13.80 15.43 -5.70
N ALA A 657 -15.08 15.27 -5.33
CA ALA A 657 -16.13 14.92 -6.29
C ALA A 657 -16.50 16.07 -7.24
N ALA A 658 -15.88 17.25 -7.09
CA ALA A 658 -16.14 18.43 -7.92
C ALA A 658 -15.29 18.51 -9.19
N ILE A 659 -14.24 17.69 -9.30
CA ILE A 659 -13.36 17.62 -10.48
C ILE A 659 -13.58 16.27 -11.18
N ASP A 660 -13.77 16.31 -12.50
CA ASP A 660 -13.70 15.10 -13.33
C ASP A 660 -12.22 14.68 -13.38
N ASP A 661 -11.92 13.40 -13.16
CA ASP A 661 -10.63 12.84 -12.71
C ASP A 661 -10.41 12.94 -11.19
N GLU A 662 -11.18 12.12 -10.45
CA GLU A 662 -11.00 11.91 -9.01
C GLU A 662 -9.51 11.65 -8.72
N MET A 663 -9.00 12.30 -7.66
CA MET A 663 -7.62 12.15 -7.19
C MET A 663 -7.24 10.65 -7.20
N PRO A 664 -6.22 10.23 -7.97
CA PRO A 664 -6.05 8.83 -8.36
C PRO A 664 -5.77 7.91 -7.16
N PHE A 665 -5.23 8.48 -6.09
CA PHE A 665 -4.99 7.83 -4.81
C PHE A 665 -4.79 8.88 -3.73
N THR A 666 -4.97 8.48 -2.48
CA THR A 666 -4.47 9.24 -1.32
C THR A 666 -3.47 8.44 -0.51
N ASN A 667 -3.47 7.11 -0.62
CA ASN A 667 -2.42 6.20 -0.15
C ASN A 667 -1.72 5.54 -1.35
N TYR A 668 -0.39 5.54 -1.35
CA TYR A 668 0.40 4.99 -2.45
C TYR A 668 1.56 4.13 -1.95
N THR A 669 1.36 2.81 -1.98
CA THR A 669 2.41 1.82 -1.69
C THR A 669 2.50 0.80 -2.82
N PRO A 670 3.59 0.02 -2.93
CA PRO A 670 3.75 -0.89 -4.07
C PRO A 670 2.67 -1.97 -4.18
N ASN A 671 2.08 -2.36 -3.05
CA ASN A 671 1.08 -3.43 -2.96
C ASN A 671 -0.36 -2.91 -2.80
N PHE A 672 -0.53 -1.61 -2.55
CA PHE A 672 -1.83 -1.03 -2.28
C PHE A 672 -1.85 0.45 -2.69
N VAL A 673 -2.80 0.80 -3.56
CA VAL A 673 -3.02 2.15 -4.06
C VAL A 673 -4.52 2.38 -4.11
N ASP A 674 -5.03 3.34 -3.34
CA ASP A 674 -6.46 3.65 -3.27
C ASP A 674 -6.70 5.06 -2.69
N VAL A 675 -7.94 5.54 -2.80
CA VAL A 675 -8.42 6.78 -2.16
C VAL A 675 -9.03 6.42 -0.81
N LEU A 676 -8.30 6.68 0.27
CA LEU A 676 -8.70 6.37 1.64
C LEU A 676 -9.05 7.62 2.46
N ASP A 677 -8.53 8.77 2.05
CA ASP A 677 -8.60 10.04 2.77
C ASP A 677 -9.65 10.95 2.14
N TYR A 678 -10.46 11.58 2.98
CA TYR A 678 -11.55 12.42 2.50
C TYR A 678 -11.66 13.70 3.32
N ILE A 679 -12.01 14.78 2.61
CA ILE A 679 -12.59 15.99 3.22
C ILE A 679 -14.05 16.06 2.78
N TRP A 680 -14.94 15.63 3.66
CA TRP A 680 -16.38 15.77 3.50
C TRP A 680 -16.84 17.15 3.95
N TYR A 681 -17.81 17.72 3.25
CA TYR A 681 -18.37 19.02 3.63
C TYR A 681 -19.89 19.04 3.49
N SER A 682 -20.54 19.86 4.33
CA SER A 682 -21.98 20.12 4.25
C SER A 682 -22.33 21.03 3.07
N SER A 683 -22.72 20.41 1.94
CA SER A 683 -22.98 21.08 0.66
C SER A 683 -24.12 22.10 0.64
N ASN A 684 -24.94 22.14 1.70
CA ASN A 684 -26.01 23.12 1.89
C ASN A 684 -25.53 24.44 2.55
N THR A 685 -24.33 24.44 3.14
CA THR A 685 -23.77 25.59 3.89
C THR A 685 -22.36 25.96 3.45
N LEU A 686 -21.67 25.06 2.74
CA LEU A 686 -20.33 25.24 2.20
C LEU A 686 -20.33 24.94 0.71
N ARG A 687 -19.52 25.68 -0.04
CA ARG A 687 -19.22 25.44 -1.45
C ARG A 687 -17.72 25.30 -1.63
N VAL A 688 -17.27 24.29 -2.36
CA VAL A 688 -15.85 24.13 -2.72
C VAL A 688 -15.49 25.19 -3.76
N VAL A 689 -14.40 25.91 -3.54
CA VAL A 689 -13.91 26.97 -4.43
C VAL A 689 -12.50 26.72 -4.94
N GLY A 690 -11.72 25.87 -4.26
CA GLY A 690 -10.40 25.44 -4.73
C GLY A 690 -9.97 24.10 -4.13
N LEU A 691 -9.12 23.37 -4.85
CA LEU A 691 -8.62 22.05 -4.48
C LEU A 691 -7.15 21.90 -4.87
N LEU A 692 -6.38 21.13 -4.09
CA LEU A 692 -5.01 20.77 -4.48
C LEU A 692 -5.01 19.51 -5.35
N GLY A 693 -4.43 19.60 -6.54
CA GLY A 693 -4.42 18.56 -7.57
C GLY A 693 -3.60 17.33 -7.24
N ALA A 694 -3.53 16.42 -8.22
CA ALA A 694 -2.81 15.15 -8.14
C ALA A 694 -1.28 15.33 -8.20
N ILE A 695 -0.55 14.27 -7.87
CA ILE A 695 0.90 14.18 -8.06
C ILE A 695 1.21 14.05 -9.56
N ASP A 696 2.34 14.62 -10.00
CA ASP A 696 2.85 14.51 -11.36
C ASP A 696 2.92 13.03 -11.83
N PRO A 697 2.13 12.63 -12.86
CA PRO A 697 2.15 11.27 -13.38
C PRO A 697 3.52 10.83 -13.93
N GLU A 698 4.34 11.77 -14.42
CA GLU A 698 5.69 11.46 -14.90
C GLU A 698 6.63 11.09 -13.75
N TYR A 699 6.48 11.73 -12.59
CA TYR A 699 7.22 11.36 -11.38
C TYR A 699 6.86 9.95 -10.91
N LEU A 700 5.56 9.59 -10.96
CA LEU A 700 5.07 8.29 -10.52
C LEU A 700 5.54 7.10 -11.37
N LYS A 701 6.07 7.33 -12.58
CA LYS A 701 6.63 6.24 -13.42
C LYS A 701 7.88 5.62 -12.83
N ARG A 702 8.63 6.34 -11.99
CA ARG A 702 9.91 5.91 -11.40
C ARG A 702 9.85 5.75 -9.88
N VAL A 703 8.66 5.90 -9.29
CA VAL A 703 8.48 5.82 -7.84
C VAL A 703 7.52 4.69 -7.50
N PRO A 704 8.00 3.60 -6.87
CA PRO A 704 7.17 2.43 -6.62
C PRO A 704 6.18 2.63 -5.47
N GLY A 705 6.44 3.58 -4.57
CA GLY A 705 5.61 3.83 -3.39
C GLY A 705 6.10 5.02 -2.57
N PHE A 706 5.29 5.42 -1.60
CA PHE A 706 5.57 6.40 -0.56
C PHE A 706 5.62 5.72 0.82
N PRO A 707 6.41 6.23 1.79
CA PRO A 707 7.20 7.46 1.73
C PRO A 707 8.42 7.35 0.81
N ASN A 708 9.01 8.49 0.45
CA ASN A 708 10.27 8.59 -0.28
C ASN A 708 10.96 9.92 0.10
N PHE A 709 11.96 10.34 -0.68
CA PHE A 709 12.71 11.58 -0.46
C PHE A 709 11.81 12.83 -0.37
N HIS A 710 10.78 12.92 -1.22
CA HIS A 710 9.95 14.12 -1.37
C HIS A 710 8.59 14.01 -0.66
N PHE A 711 8.13 12.79 -0.40
CA PHE A 711 6.86 12.50 0.27
C PHE A 711 7.10 11.76 1.58
N PRO A 712 6.93 12.41 2.75
CA PRO A 712 7.33 11.87 4.06
C PRO A 712 6.31 10.91 4.69
N SER A 713 5.22 10.61 4.02
CA SER A 713 4.16 9.69 4.44
C SER A 713 3.78 8.78 3.28
N ASP A 714 3.23 7.59 3.57
CA ASP A 714 2.61 6.72 2.56
C ASP A 714 1.27 7.26 2.05
N HIS A 715 0.72 8.26 2.74
CA HIS A 715 -0.40 9.08 2.29
C HIS A 715 0.08 10.43 1.72
N ILE A 716 -0.76 11.08 0.93
CA ILE A 716 -0.56 12.47 0.48
C ILE A 716 -1.50 13.43 1.22
N ALA A 717 -1.05 14.66 1.47
CA ALA A 717 -1.95 15.69 2.00
C ALA A 717 -3.01 16.04 0.96
N ILE A 718 -4.27 16.14 1.38
CA ILE A 718 -5.35 16.66 0.55
C ILE A 718 -5.82 18.00 1.11
N VAL A 719 -6.04 18.97 0.23
CA VAL A 719 -6.39 20.33 0.62
C VAL A 719 -7.61 20.78 -0.16
N ALA A 720 -8.56 21.41 0.53
CA ALA A 720 -9.74 21.99 -0.07
C ALA A 720 -10.03 23.36 0.54
N GLU A 721 -10.41 24.32 -0.31
CA GLU A 721 -10.89 25.63 0.10
C GLU A 721 -12.39 25.72 -0.11
N PHE A 722 -13.09 26.19 0.92
CA PHE A 722 -14.53 26.32 0.95
C PHE A 722 -14.93 27.78 1.16
N LYS A 723 -16.02 28.19 0.52
CA LYS A 723 -16.73 29.44 0.80
C LYS A 723 -17.95 29.13 1.66
N VAL A 724 -18.11 29.86 2.76
CA VAL A 724 -19.27 29.74 3.64
C VAL A 724 -20.45 30.46 3.00
N GLU A 725 -21.52 29.72 2.74
CA GLU A 725 -22.75 30.29 2.19
C GLU A 725 -23.46 31.13 3.25
N LYS A 726 -23.87 32.34 2.86
CA LYS A 726 -24.66 33.21 3.74
C LYS A 726 -25.96 32.47 4.08
N GLN A 727 -26.31 32.41 5.37
CA GLN A 727 -27.62 31.91 5.77
C GLN A 727 -28.68 32.67 4.98
N ARG A 728 -29.48 31.95 4.17
CA ARG A 728 -30.67 32.53 3.58
C ARG A 728 -31.54 32.95 4.76
N SER A 729 -31.53 34.23 5.10
CA SER A 729 -32.58 34.80 5.93
C SER A 729 -33.88 34.31 5.32
N ALA A 730 -34.75 33.73 6.13
CA ALA A 730 -36.09 33.37 5.70
C ALA A 730 -36.60 34.56 4.90
N GLN A 731 -36.73 34.42 3.58
CA GLN A 731 -37.42 35.43 2.78
C GLN A 731 -38.73 35.60 3.54
N LYS A 732 -38.95 36.79 4.11
CA LYS A 732 -40.30 37.17 4.54
C LYS A 732 -41.16 36.76 3.37
N ALA A 733 -42.05 35.79 3.58
CA ALA A 733 -43.06 35.48 2.58
C ALA A 733 -43.67 36.84 2.25
N VAL A 734 -43.37 37.35 1.06
CA VAL A 734 -44.05 38.51 0.55
C VAL A 734 -45.46 37.98 0.42
N GLU A 735 -46.33 38.35 1.37
CA GLU A 735 -47.75 38.13 1.21
C GLU A 735 -48.08 38.65 -0.18
N ALA A 736 -48.59 37.77 -1.03
CA ALA A 736 -49.10 38.19 -2.31
C ALA A 736 -50.19 39.23 -2.01
N ASP A 737 -49.88 40.50 -2.27
CA ASP A 737 -50.82 41.59 -2.21
C ASP A 737 -51.81 41.41 -3.36
N PHE A 738 -52.83 40.58 -3.10
CA PHE A 738 -54.03 40.56 -3.92
C PHE A 738 -54.80 41.83 -3.58
N GLY A 739 -54.42 42.93 -4.24
CA GLY A 739 -55.04 44.23 -4.09
C GLY A 739 -56.58 44.17 -4.09
N PRO A 740 -57.25 45.18 -3.53
CA PRO A 740 -58.65 45.11 -3.15
C PRO A 740 -59.53 44.68 -4.33
N SER A 741 -60.17 43.53 -4.18
CA SER A 741 -61.11 43.00 -5.18
C SER A 741 -62.18 44.05 -5.47
N SER A 742 -62.12 44.65 -6.66
CA SER A 742 -63.16 45.55 -7.15
C SER A 742 -64.44 44.74 -7.37
N LYS A 743 -65.37 44.81 -6.41
CA LYS A 743 -66.79 44.57 -6.69
C LYS A 743 -67.28 45.72 -7.57
N ALA A 744 -67.53 45.45 -8.87
CA ALA A 744 -68.60 46.04 -9.68
C ALA A 744 -68.40 45.71 -11.17
N LYS A 745 -69.21 44.81 -11.73
CA LYS A 745 -70.47 45.14 -12.42
C LYS A 745 -71.23 43.87 -12.76
#